data_AF-A0A7M1UR90-F1
#
_entry.id   AF-A0A7M1UR90-F1
#
_cell.length_a   1.000
_cell.length_b   1.000
_cell.length_c   1.000
_cell.angle_alpha   90.00
_cell.angle_beta   90.00
_cell.angle_gamma   90.00
#
_symmetry.space_group_name_H-M   'P 1'
#
loop_
_entity.id
_entity.type
_entity.pdbx_description
1 polymer ?
#
loop_
_entity_poly.entity_id
_entity_poly.type
_entity_poly.pdbx_seq_one_letter_code
_entity_poly.pdbx_strand_id
1 'polypeptide(L)'
;MKKILSILIILALLTPYLTLVKPVQAQPVQLVSITPDRDYLYPGEDVNITIQTSVPYARVTFLLRHTYNPEVVYYANTTIFPDPGTYSVILHVPYELFNIGDTAYNVLWIQIIFGTESISVYRSVYPLIMVSPSVTTILDENGLPKKIHVSGFGFEEGAGVYGFYLGEYYYELEEPVYANTSGMFEYEFYLVDITGSSIPGGEHEVWADSDAEFNDYQQPGILTINPIAFINPTEGRGTVEDLMEVEVWGLGFPAEAEVESIKLCSVSNPALCYVFPLENFFTDSDGFLYIYDLSQYNSTPLAGGVYYLVVETAEETYVFPSALYTVLPYIELLGPDVYQPSTLIWFRAAGFQPGTLIYVYVNGVLMVQEATDENGYAEFALPVPELVEEGNVTILVTDGVYEAYFYLSTPFAVVQPSSIPGKYSSVHGLTVYGYGFIEGTGVSEIWLCATNCYVFPVGDVYADNTGFFHIPELGNYFATNMSYGTYQLLVKLDSGGVLATSSYVSVTALMELLTGPSVKIGDTISIALYGFASGETVNVYLANRLIYTDSVDVDGNATFVIRIPLDVPGGVQELRVEGVESGVILNTTLVIQPSAFWLVLDYEHEPRDAPRASASYNGTQIIVYYPTGEVAYLGDYIQVLGYGFGVNETVNIYVGGVLAGTARADYSGRVVFTGLAPSVPGGSYSIVLEGEETGTVEAVWLLDETVTELEIEGRIIATALGKDELVLEGSGIIRIYGSGLKPGTVFKAVLVNGTDALMFYAFYIQTGWYVNSNGLLVSSYGYPSLTIPFSQPALYMVTLYYEDPGGNESSAELPVLVIIPLEITQRLDEIEARLSMLEQQLAGVESMIEELSQEIALLQDMISDLTGQLNLVNATLSGEISLLRQRIMELEQLIANLSQQLEMVNTSLTDSIEDLRTRLENALTTIQELSSRINELEESLTGLSSLVNNISSDLESLGEDVGDLNSRVSDLEGRVSTLHSSLNQLSSRLDDVSSQASMSYSIGIIALVIGLVGAALGLLAYMRPRRPG
;
A
#
# COMPACT_ATOMS: atom_id res chain seq x y z
N MET A 1 33.06 -60.80 -92.84
CA MET A 1 33.08 -59.32 -93.02
C MET A 1 31.91 -58.60 -92.36
N LYS A 2 30.63 -58.87 -92.68
CA LYS A 2 29.49 -58.05 -92.16
C LYS A 2 29.47 -57.82 -90.63
N LYS A 3 29.81 -58.81 -89.78
CA LYS A 3 29.86 -58.63 -88.31
C LYS A 3 30.94 -57.64 -87.81
N ILE A 4 32.07 -57.50 -88.50
CA ILE A 4 33.15 -56.58 -88.08
C ILE A 4 32.79 -55.13 -88.43
N LEU A 5 32.15 -54.92 -89.58
CA LEU A 5 31.70 -53.59 -90.01
C LEU A 5 30.61 -53.03 -89.09
N SER A 6 29.69 -53.87 -88.60
CA SER A 6 28.67 -53.45 -87.62
C SER A 6 29.28 -53.03 -86.28
N ILE A 7 30.33 -53.70 -85.79
CA ILE A 7 31.01 -53.34 -84.54
C ILE A 7 31.76 -52.01 -84.70
N LEU A 8 32.44 -51.79 -85.82
CA LEU A 8 33.12 -50.51 -86.10
C LEU A 8 32.15 -49.33 -86.26
N ILE A 9 30.98 -49.54 -86.87
CA ILE A 9 29.94 -48.50 -86.98
C ILE A 9 29.33 -48.19 -85.60
N ILE A 10 29.12 -49.19 -84.74
CA ILE A 10 28.66 -48.97 -83.36
C ILE A 10 29.71 -48.22 -82.54
N LEU A 11 31.01 -48.58 -82.64
CA LEU A 11 32.08 -47.86 -81.95
C LEU A 11 32.21 -46.40 -82.43
N ALA A 12 32.07 -46.15 -83.73
CA ALA A 12 32.14 -44.80 -84.32
C ALA A 12 30.89 -43.94 -84.06
N LEU A 13 29.77 -44.54 -83.67
CA LEU A 13 28.56 -43.85 -83.19
C LEU A 13 28.58 -43.61 -81.67
N LEU A 14 29.42 -44.34 -80.92
CA LEU A 14 29.61 -44.17 -79.47
C LEU A 14 30.73 -43.17 -79.11
N THR A 15 31.68 -42.90 -80.00
CA THR A 15 32.76 -41.93 -79.76
C THR A 15 32.30 -40.49 -79.48
N PRO A 16 31.20 -39.95 -80.04
CA PRO A 16 30.67 -38.63 -79.64
C PRO A 16 29.98 -38.63 -78.27
N TYR A 17 29.55 -39.80 -77.77
CA TYR A 17 28.92 -39.95 -76.45
C TYR A 17 29.95 -40.15 -75.33
N LEU A 18 31.12 -40.72 -75.65
CA LEU A 18 32.21 -40.96 -74.69
C LEU A 18 33.08 -39.72 -74.38
N THR A 19 32.94 -38.63 -75.14
CA THR A 19 33.59 -37.33 -74.86
C THR A 19 32.69 -36.33 -74.16
N LEU A 20 31.43 -36.69 -73.87
CA LEU A 20 30.44 -35.84 -73.20
C LEU A 20 30.09 -36.27 -71.77
N VAL A 21 30.85 -37.20 -71.21
CA VAL A 21 30.91 -37.41 -69.75
C VAL A 21 32.11 -36.63 -69.24
N LYS A 22 31.88 -35.37 -68.82
CA LYS A 22 32.76 -34.77 -67.81
C LYS A 22 32.80 -35.76 -66.63
N PRO A 23 33.97 -36.07 -66.03
CA PRO A 23 33.93 -36.70 -64.72
C PRO A 23 33.08 -35.80 -63.81
N VAL A 24 32.13 -36.39 -63.10
CA VAL A 24 31.47 -35.69 -62.00
C VAL A 24 32.56 -35.44 -60.98
N GLN A 25 33.11 -34.21 -60.97
CA GLN A 25 33.96 -33.78 -59.87
C GLN A 25 33.08 -33.84 -58.63
N ALA A 26 33.42 -34.73 -57.69
CA ALA A 26 32.84 -34.67 -56.37
C ALA A 26 33.08 -33.26 -55.81
N GLN A 27 32.05 -32.62 -55.27
CA GLN A 27 32.22 -31.31 -54.66
C GLN A 27 33.26 -31.42 -53.54
N PRO A 28 34.24 -30.51 -53.48
CA PRO A 28 35.36 -30.60 -52.54
C PRO A 28 34.89 -30.52 -51.07
N VAL A 29 33.75 -29.86 -50.84
CA VAL A 29 33.02 -29.79 -49.57
C VAL A 29 31.57 -30.19 -49.82
N GLN A 30 31.01 -31.02 -48.94
CA GLN A 30 29.60 -31.40 -48.93
C GLN A 30 28.97 -31.01 -47.58
N LEU A 31 27.75 -30.47 -47.60
CA LEU A 31 26.95 -30.31 -46.39
C LEU A 31 26.40 -31.68 -45.97
N VAL A 32 26.61 -32.05 -44.71
CA VAL A 32 26.15 -33.32 -44.13
C VAL A 32 24.84 -33.12 -43.38
N SER A 33 24.78 -32.11 -42.52
CA SER A 33 23.58 -31.75 -41.76
C SER A 33 23.66 -30.31 -41.26
N ILE A 34 22.49 -29.71 -41.00
CA ILE A 34 22.33 -28.51 -40.19
C ILE A 34 21.34 -28.86 -39.09
N THR A 35 21.69 -28.55 -37.85
CA THR A 35 20.83 -28.76 -36.68
C THR A 35 20.57 -27.39 -36.03
N PRO A 36 19.30 -27.00 -35.80
CA PRO A 36 18.07 -27.74 -36.06
C PRO A 36 17.75 -27.93 -37.56
N ASP A 37 17.18 -29.09 -37.90
CA ASP A 37 16.76 -29.44 -39.26
C ASP A 37 15.33 -28.95 -39.51
N ARG A 38 15.16 -27.63 -39.51
CA ARG A 38 13.90 -26.90 -39.77
C ARG A 38 14.19 -25.65 -40.59
N ASP A 39 13.20 -25.13 -41.31
CA ASP A 39 13.40 -24.00 -42.23
C ASP A 39 13.35 -22.61 -41.57
N TYR A 40 13.29 -22.55 -40.24
CA TYR A 40 13.31 -21.32 -39.45
C TYR A 40 14.32 -21.41 -38.29
N LEU A 41 14.65 -20.27 -37.70
CA LEU A 41 15.50 -20.12 -36.52
C LEU A 41 14.92 -19.04 -35.61
N TYR A 42 15.22 -19.14 -34.31
CA TYR A 42 14.94 -18.04 -33.37
C TYR A 42 16.21 -17.20 -33.13
N PRO A 43 16.08 -15.90 -32.82
CA PRO A 43 17.18 -15.09 -32.28
C PRO A 43 17.78 -15.77 -31.04
N GLY A 44 19.10 -15.71 -30.88
CA GLY A 44 19.80 -16.39 -29.79
C GLY A 44 20.04 -17.90 -29.98
N GLU A 45 19.53 -18.53 -31.05
CA GLU A 45 19.65 -19.97 -31.29
C GLU A 45 21.04 -20.41 -31.81
N ASP A 46 21.47 -21.61 -31.39
CA ASP A 46 22.71 -22.27 -31.84
C ASP A 46 22.46 -23.16 -33.06
N VAL A 47 23.14 -22.84 -34.18
CA VAL A 47 23.05 -23.58 -35.44
C VAL A 47 24.31 -24.42 -35.65
N ASN A 48 24.22 -25.73 -35.46
CA ASN A 48 25.32 -26.65 -35.68
C ASN A 48 25.35 -27.13 -37.14
N ILE A 49 26.38 -26.71 -37.89
CA ILE A 49 26.58 -27.05 -39.29
C ILE A 49 27.67 -28.10 -39.40
N THR A 50 27.33 -29.29 -39.91
CA THR A 50 28.30 -30.36 -40.17
C THR A 50 28.57 -30.50 -41.66
N ILE A 51 29.86 -30.45 -42.03
CA ILE A 51 30.34 -30.61 -43.40
C ILE A 51 31.31 -31.80 -43.50
N GLN A 52 31.44 -32.36 -44.70
CA GLN A 52 32.46 -33.34 -45.05
C GLN A 52 33.35 -32.77 -46.16
N THR A 53 34.65 -32.82 -45.98
CA THR A 53 35.65 -32.38 -46.97
C THR A 53 36.35 -33.60 -47.57
N SER A 54 36.60 -33.57 -48.88
CA SER A 54 37.29 -34.66 -49.60
C SER A 54 38.66 -34.25 -50.15
N VAL A 55 39.08 -33.00 -49.91
CA VAL A 55 40.33 -32.42 -50.40
C VAL A 55 41.14 -31.81 -49.25
N PRO A 56 42.46 -32.05 -49.18
CA PRO A 56 43.32 -31.43 -48.17
C PRO A 56 43.51 -29.93 -48.47
N TYR A 57 43.64 -29.12 -47.41
CA TYR A 57 43.93 -27.68 -47.47
C TYR A 57 42.86 -26.79 -48.14
N ALA A 58 41.58 -27.17 -48.10
CA ALA A 58 40.49 -26.28 -48.54
C ALA A 58 40.13 -25.25 -47.46
N ARG A 59 40.37 -23.94 -47.68
CA ARG A 59 39.85 -22.92 -46.75
C ARG A 59 38.32 -22.89 -46.82
N VAL A 60 37.66 -23.07 -45.67
CA VAL A 60 36.20 -22.98 -45.54
C VAL A 60 35.84 -21.80 -44.62
N THR A 61 34.85 -21.01 -45.03
CA THR A 61 34.33 -19.90 -44.22
C THR A 61 32.83 -20.04 -44.10
N PHE A 62 32.33 -20.04 -42.86
CA PHE A 62 30.92 -20.07 -42.51
C PHE A 62 30.46 -18.66 -42.16
N LEU A 63 29.35 -18.23 -42.75
CA LEU A 63 28.82 -16.89 -42.62
C LEU A 63 27.32 -16.96 -42.36
N LEU A 64 26.85 -16.18 -41.39
CA LEU A 64 25.43 -15.85 -41.21
C LEU A 64 25.25 -14.40 -41.68
N ARG A 65 24.37 -14.18 -42.65
CA ARG A 65 24.22 -12.90 -43.35
C ARG A 65 22.75 -12.52 -43.55
N HIS A 66 22.51 -11.25 -43.81
CA HIS A 66 21.23 -10.81 -44.33
C HIS A 66 21.05 -11.28 -45.77
N THR A 67 19.87 -11.79 -46.13
CA THR A 67 19.61 -12.38 -47.46
C THR A 67 19.67 -11.34 -48.58
N TYR A 68 19.12 -10.14 -48.34
CA TYR A 68 19.01 -9.10 -49.37
C TYR A 68 20.10 -8.02 -49.28
N ASN A 69 20.87 -7.99 -48.20
CA ASN A 69 22.02 -7.10 -48.02
C ASN A 69 23.28 -7.91 -47.67
N PRO A 70 24.00 -8.46 -48.67
CA PRO A 70 25.11 -9.39 -48.44
C PRO A 70 26.36 -8.77 -47.80
N GLU A 71 26.40 -7.43 -47.62
CA GLU A 71 27.43 -6.73 -46.84
C GLU A 71 27.17 -6.82 -45.32
N VAL A 72 25.93 -7.09 -44.90
CA VAL A 72 25.57 -7.29 -43.48
C VAL A 72 25.88 -8.74 -43.08
N VAL A 73 26.86 -8.89 -42.19
CA VAL A 73 27.36 -10.18 -41.70
C VAL A 73 27.17 -10.24 -40.18
N TYR A 74 26.17 -11.01 -39.74
CA TYR A 74 25.86 -11.20 -38.32
C TYR A 74 26.88 -12.10 -37.62
N TYR A 75 27.38 -13.13 -38.31
CA TYR A 75 28.38 -14.05 -37.78
C TYR A 75 29.36 -14.49 -38.88
N ALA A 76 30.64 -14.62 -38.55
CA ALA A 76 31.68 -15.10 -39.46
C ALA A 76 32.72 -15.96 -38.73
N ASN A 77 32.87 -17.22 -39.15
CA ASN A 77 33.86 -18.14 -38.61
C ASN A 77 34.62 -18.83 -39.75
N THR A 78 35.93 -18.97 -39.62
CA THR A 78 36.81 -19.52 -40.67
C THR A 78 37.53 -20.76 -40.16
N THR A 79 37.20 -21.90 -40.74
CA THR A 79 37.93 -23.15 -40.51
C THR A 79 39.05 -23.25 -41.54
N ILE A 80 40.28 -23.08 -41.07
CA ILE A 80 41.45 -22.96 -41.93
C ILE A 80 42.09 -24.34 -42.12
N PHE A 81 42.12 -24.81 -43.37
CA PHE A 81 42.79 -26.04 -43.81
C PHE A 81 42.39 -27.33 -43.05
N PRO A 82 41.13 -27.77 -43.15
CA PRO A 82 40.77 -29.14 -42.80
C PRO A 82 41.53 -30.13 -43.69
N ASP A 83 41.98 -31.22 -43.07
CA ASP A 83 42.31 -32.46 -43.77
C ASP A 83 41.00 -33.13 -44.26
N PRO A 84 41.05 -34.13 -45.16
CA PRO A 84 39.85 -34.85 -45.58
C PRO A 84 39.16 -35.52 -44.38
N GLY A 85 37.94 -35.07 -44.05
CA GLY A 85 37.23 -35.48 -42.84
C GLY A 85 35.89 -34.78 -42.64
N THR A 86 35.25 -35.04 -41.49
CA THR A 86 33.98 -34.43 -41.10
C THR A 86 34.22 -33.38 -40.01
N TYR A 87 33.62 -32.20 -40.16
CA TYR A 87 33.81 -31.04 -39.30
C TYR A 87 32.46 -30.44 -38.94
N SER A 88 32.29 -30.04 -37.67
CA SER A 88 31.11 -29.35 -37.18
C SER A 88 31.48 -27.95 -36.68
N VAL A 89 30.66 -26.96 -37.01
CA VAL A 89 30.82 -25.56 -36.60
C VAL A 89 29.49 -25.06 -36.08
N ILE A 90 29.48 -24.46 -34.88
CA ILE A 90 28.32 -23.80 -34.31
C ILE A 90 28.34 -22.34 -34.76
N LEU A 91 27.24 -21.86 -35.34
CA LEU A 91 26.97 -20.44 -35.54
C LEU A 91 25.96 -20.01 -34.46
N HIS A 92 26.25 -18.93 -33.73
CA HIS A 92 25.28 -18.33 -32.81
C HIS A 92 24.47 -17.29 -33.59
N VAL A 93 23.14 -17.41 -33.62
CA VAL A 93 22.26 -16.36 -34.13
C VAL A 93 22.22 -15.25 -33.07
N PRO A 94 22.59 -14.00 -33.38
CA PRO A 94 22.48 -12.92 -32.40
C PRO A 94 21.01 -12.58 -32.13
N TYR A 95 20.74 -12.02 -30.95
CA TYR A 95 19.43 -11.46 -30.60
C TYR A 95 19.10 -10.22 -31.43
N GLU A 96 20.09 -9.35 -31.65
CA GLU A 96 19.99 -8.16 -32.51
C GLU A 96 20.23 -8.51 -34.00
N LEU A 97 19.22 -8.32 -34.84
CA LEU A 97 19.24 -8.67 -36.27
C LEU A 97 18.95 -7.43 -37.14
N PHE A 98 19.92 -6.52 -37.17
CA PHE A 98 19.86 -5.26 -37.92
C PHE A 98 19.34 -5.41 -39.37
N ASN A 99 18.32 -4.61 -39.70
CA ASN A 99 17.66 -4.46 -40.99
C ASN A 99 17.04 -5.75 -41.58
N ILE A 100 16.65 -6.72 -40.74
CA ILE A 100 16.19 -8.03 -41.24
C ILE A 100 14.81 -8.00 -41.94
N GLY A 101 14.02 -6.94 -41.71
CA GLY A 101 12.67 -6.74 -42.24
C GLY A 101 12.49 -5.69 -43.36
N ASP A 102 13.56 -5.16 -43.97
CA ASP A 102 13.47 -4.17 -45.07
C ASP A 102 12.89 -4.76 -46.39
N THR A 103 12.50 -6.03 -46.37
CA THR A 103 11.82 -6.76 -47.45
C THR A 103 10.91 -7.83 -46.84
N ALA A 104 9.84 -8.20 -47.54
CA ALA A 104 8.75 -9.10 -47.09
C ALA A 104 9.13 -10.59 -46.89
N TYR A 105 10.31 -10.86 -46.33
CA TYR A 105 10.80 -12.17 -45.89
C TYR A 105 11.97 -11.98 -44.90
N ASN A 106 11.70 -12.08 -43.59
CA ASN A 106 12.74 -12.14 -42.53
C ASN A 106 13.59 -13.41 -42.69
N VAL A 107 14.63 -13.39 -43.53
CA VAL A 107 15.41 -14.60 -43.88
C VAL A 107 16.91 -14.41 -43.68
N LEU A 108 17.49 -15.30 -42.89
CA LEU A 108 18.94 -15.47 -42.73
C LEU A 108 19.54 -16.32 -43.84
N TRP A 109 20.67 -15.85 -44.36
CA TRP A 109 21.47 -16.55 -45.35
C TRP A 109 22.70 -17.19 -44.67
N ILE A 110 22.66 -18.51 -44.53
CA ILE A 110 23.79 -19.33 -44.09
C ILE A 110 24.63 -19.66 -45.32
N GLN A 111 25.83 -19.10 -45.42
CA GLN A 111 26.74 -19.29 -46.54
C GLN A 111 28.02 -20.03 -46.11
N ILE A 112 28.32 -21.14 -46.79
CA ILE A 112 29.52 -21.96 -46.60
C ILE A 112 30.39 -21.78 -47.84
N ILE A 113 31.42 -20.94 -47.77
CA ILE A 113 32.30 -20.60 -48.90
C ILE A 113 33.53 -21.51 -48.91
N PHE A 114 33.86 -22.08 -50.07
CA PHE A 114 35.08 -22.85 -50.30
C PHE A 114 35.66 -22.58 -51.70
N GLY A 115 36.84 -21.96 -51.75
CA GLY A 115 37.45 -21.55 -53.02
C GLY A 115 36.61 -20.49 -53.75
N THR A 116 36.09 -20.85 -54.93
CA THR A 116 35.16 -20.02 -55.73
C THR A 116 33.72 -20.54 -55.72
N GLU A 117 33.44 -21.58 -54.94
CA GLU A 117 32.11 -22.18 -54.79
C GLU A 117 31.55 -21.88 -53.39
N SER A 118 30.23 -21.96 -53.24
CA SER A 118 29.58 -21.88 -51.93
C SER A 118 28.32 -22.72 -51.89
N ILE A 119 28.07 -23.35 -50.75
CA ILE A 119 26.74 -23.87 -50.39
C ILE A 119 25.98 -22.75 -49.67
N SER A 120 24.70 -22.61 -49.97
CA SER A 120 23.81 -21.62 -49.35
C SER A 120 22.57 -22.32 -48.82
N VAL A 121 22.20 -21.99 -47.58
CA VAL A 121 20.96 -22.42 -46.93
C VAL A 121 20.26 -21.18 -46.41
N TYR A 122 18.94 -21.14 -46.56
CA TYR A 122 18.10 -20.04 -46.10
C TYR A 122 17.24 -20.51 -44.94
N ARG A 123 17.02 -19.61 -43.96
CA ARG A 123 16.21 -19.87 -42.78
C ARG A 123 15.39 -18.62 -42.46
N SER A 124 14.08 -18.76 -42.30
CA SER A 124 13.26 -17.68 -41.77
C SER A 124 13.66 -17.37 -40.32
N VAL A 125 13.48 -16.13 -39.88
CA VAL A 125 13.57 -15.76 -38.47
C VAL A 125 12.14 -15.65 -37.96
N TYR A 126 11.82 -16.48 -36.97
CA TYR A 126 10.59 -16.35 -36.23
C TYR A 126 10.86 -15.54 -34.96
N PRO A 127 9.89 -14.77 -34.44
CA PRO A 127 10.16 -13.91 -33.32
C PRO A 127 10.27 -14.71 -32.01
N LEU A 128 10.98 -14.15 -31.05
CA LEU A 128 11.19 -14.73 -29.71
C LEU A 128 10.78 -13.71 -28.67
N ILE A 129 9.98 -14.14 -27.70
CA ILE A 129 9.63 -13.37 -26.50
C ILE A 129 10.47 -13.87 -25.32
N MET A 130 10.99 -12.93 -24.53
CA MET A 130 11.66 -13.20 -23.25
C MET A 130 11.01 -12.36 -22.15
N VAL A 131 10.94 -12.92 -20.95
CA VAL A 131 10.32 -12.28 -19.78
C VAL A 131 11.33 -12.26 -18.62
N SER A 132 11.42 -11.14 -17.92
CA SER A 132 12.34 -10.94 -16.80
C SER A 132 11.63 -10.19 -15.65
N PRO A 133 11.66 -10.72 -14.42
CA PRO A 133 12.10 -12.07 -14.05
C PRO A 133 11.16 -13.15 -14.61
N SER A 134 11.68 -14.34 -14.91
CA SER A 134 10.88 -15.48 -15.40
C SER A 134 10.12 -16.23 -14.30
N VAL A 135 10.36 -15.89 -13.03
CA VAL A 135 9.65 -16.42 -11.86
C VAL A 135 9.39 -15.25 -10.91
N THR A 136 8.14 -15.02 -10.50
CA THR A 136 7.77 -13.89 -9.64
C THR A 136 6.49 -14.15 -8.85
N THR A 137 6.14 -13.22 -7.98
CA THR A 137 4.83 -13.09 -7.32
C THR A 137 4.10 -11.87 -7.93
N ILE A 138 2.77 -11.79 -7.78
CA ILE A 138 1.97 -10.66 -8.29
C ILE A 138 2.23 -9.38 -7.47
N LEU A 139 2.27 -9.52 -6.14
CA LEU A 139 2.67 -8.47 -5.19
C LEU A 139 4.03 -8.79 -4.56
N ASP A 140 4.69 -7.80 -3.95
CA ASP A 140 5.80 -8.03 -3.02
C ASP A 140 5.33 -8.31 -1.58
N GLU A 141 6.27 -8.54 -0.66
CA GLU A 141 5.96 -8.88 0.74
C GLU A 141 5.30 -7.74 1.55
N ASN A 142 5.21 -6.54 0.99
CA ASN A 142 4.51 -5.39 1.57
C ASN A 142 3.15 -5.12 0.89
N GLY A 143 2.75 -5.96 -0.07
CA GLY A 143 1.52 -5.80 -0.84
C GLY A 143 1.64 -4.87 -2.06
N LEU A 144 2.85 -4.45 -2.46
CA LEU A 144 3.03 -3.57 -3.61
C LEU A 144 3.05 -4.35 -4.94
N PRO A 145 2.38 -3.89 -6.01
CA PRO A 145 2.40 -4.56 -7.31
C PRO A 145 3.79 -4.72 -7.92
N LYS A 146 4.09 -5.92 -8.43
CA LYS A 146 5.33 -6.21 -9.15
C LYS A 146 5.19 -6.03 -10.66
N LYS A 147 6.28 -5.59 -11.27
CA LYS A 147 6.45 -5.51 -12.72
C LYS A 147 7.13 -6.73 -13.30
N ILE A 148 6.79 -7.02 -14.56
CA ILE A 148 7.62 -7.82 -15.46
C ILE A 148 8.13 -6.96 -16.60
N HIS A 149 9.31 -7.29 -17.11
CA HIS A 149 9.87 -6.74 -18.33
C HIS A 149 9.78 -7.78 -19.45
N VAL A 150 9.20 -7.40 -20.58
CA VAL A 150 9.04 -8.25 -21.76
C VAL A 150 9.90 -7.70 -22.90
N SER A 151 10.78 -8.53 -23.43
CA SER A 151 11.67 -8.21 -24.55
C SER A 151 11.32 -9.10 -25.75
N GLY A 152 11.06 -8.50 -26.90
CA GLY A 152 10.82 -9.23 -28.16
C GLY A 152 12.00 -9.09 -29.11
N PHE A 153 12.33 -10.16 -29.83
CA PHE A 153 13.45 -10.25 -30.77
C PHE A 153 13.01 -10.87 -32.09
N GLY A 154 13.65 -10.47 -33.21
CA GLY A 154 13.38 -11.06 -34.53
C GLY A 154 12.11 -10.54 -35.23
N PHE A 155 11.57 -9.42 -34.76
CA PHE A 155 10.44 -8.70 -35.37
C PHE A 155 10.92 -7.89 -36.60
N GLU A 156 10.01 -7.52 -37.49
CA GLU A 156 10.30 -6.60 -38.60
C GLU A 156 10.52 -5.17 -38.06
N GLU A 157 11.37 -4.39 -38.74
CA GLU A 157 11.56 -2.98 -38.37
C GLU A 157 10.24 -2.20 -38.55
N GLY A 158 9.75 -1.59 -37.47
CA GLY A 158 8.50 -0.85 -37.47
C GLY A 158 7.24 -1.70 -37.33
N ALA A 159 7.34 -3.01 -37.07
CA ALA A 159 6.19 -3.80 -36.61
C ALA A 159 5.69 -3.27 -35.26
N GLY A 160 4.38 -3.08 -35.13
CA GLY A 160 3.71 -2.61 -33.93
C GLY A 160 3.25 -3.75 -33.04
N VAL A 161 3.55 -3.65 -31.74
CA VAL A 161 3.02 -4.49 -30.67
C VAL A 161 1.88 -3.74 -29.99
N TYR A 162 0.71 -4.37 -29.87
CA TYR A 162 -0.54 -3.80 -29.37
C TYR A 162 -0.94 -4.34 -27.99
N GLY A 163 -0.36 -5.46 -27.57
CA GLY A 163 -0.62 -6.05 -26.26
C GLY A 163 0.23 -7.28 -25.98
N PHE A 164 -0.01 -7.90 -24.83
CA PHE A 164 0.62 -9.15 -24.41
C PHE A 164 -0.42 -10.12 -23.89
N TYR A 165 -0.38 -11.37 -24.35
CA TYR A 165 -1.13 -12.47 -23.75
C TYR A 165 -0.26 -13.17 -22.70
N LEU A 166 -0.85 -13.45 -21.53
CA LEU A 166 -0.30 -14.27 -20.46
C LEU A 166 -1.28 -15.43 -20.24
N GLY A 167 -1.03 -16.57 -20.87
CA GLY A 167 -2.03 -17.65 -20.93
C GLY A 167 -3.32 -17.19 -21.63
N GLU A 168 -4.45 -17.22 -20.93
CA GLU A 168 -5.74 -16.71 -21.43
C GLU A 168 -5.97 -15.21 -21.14
N TYR A 169 -5.12 -14.59 -20.32
CA TYR A 169 -5.24 -13.19 -19.91
C TYR A 169 -4.56 -12.26 -20.93
N TYR A 170 -5.10 -11.05 -21.14
CA TYR A 170 -4.61 -10.09 -22.14
C TYR A 170 -4.37 -8.71 -21.52
N TYR A 171 -3.20 -8.15 -21.78
CA TYR A 171 -2.81 -6.79 -21.43
C TYR A 171 -2.77 -5.93 -22.69
N GLU A 172 -3.65 -4.92 -22.79
CA GLU A 172 -3.72 -3.99 -23.92
C GLU A 172 -2.79 -2.78 -23.71
N LEU A 173 -2.03 -2.39 -24.73
CA LEU A 173 -1.15 -1.21 -24.68
C LEU A 173 -1.92 0.07 -25.04
N GLU A 174 -1.80 1.12 -24.23
CA GLU A 174 -2.37 2.45 -24.54
C GLU A 174 -1.82 3.04 -25.86
N GLU A 175 -0.52 2.84 -26.12
CA GLU A 175 0.13 3.19 -27.38
C GLU A 175 0.99 2.00 -27.88
N PRO A 176 0.96 1.66 -29.18
CA PRO A 176 1.72 0.53 -29.69
C PRO A 176 3.23 0.71 -29.57
N VAL A 177 3.94 -0.34 -29.15
CA VAL A 177 5.41 -0.35 -29.09
C VAL A 177 5.96 -0.87 -30.40
N TYR A 178 6.83 -0.10 -31.05
CA TYR A 178 7.37 -0.45 -32.36
C TYR A 178 8.76 -1.10 -32.27
N ALA A 179 8.94 -2.22 -32.97
CA ALA A 179 10.23 -2.88 -33.10
C ALA A 179 11.25 -1.98 -33.83
N ASN A 180 12.46 -1.89 -33.28
CA ASN A 180 13.54 -1.04 -33.78
C ASN A 180 14.26 -1.65 -35.01
N THR A 181 15.28 -0.95 -35.53
CA THR A 181 16.11 -1.40 -36.67
C THR A 181 16.82 -2.75 -36.44
N SER A 182 16.97 -3.20 -35.19
CA SER A 182 17.52 -4.52 -34.83
C SER A 182 16.46 -5.63 -34.75
N GLY A 183 15.19 -5.31 -35.03
CA GLY A 183 14.06 -6.22 -34.85
C GLY A 183 13.72 -6.50 -33.39
N MET A 184 13.99 -5.53 -32.49
CA MET A 184 13.75 -5.67 -31.06
C MET A 184 12.77 -4.65 -30.50
N PHE A 185 11.99 -5.04 -29.49
CA PHE A 185 11.24 -4.14 -28.63
C PHE A 185 11.43 -4.53 -27.15
N GLU A 186 11.17 -3.59 -26.25
CA GLU A 186 11.19 -3.77 -24.80
C GLU A 186 10.01 -3.02 -24.18
N TYR A 187 9.36 -3.62 -23.17
CA TYR A 187 8.26 -3.01 -22.44
C TYR A 187 8.19 -3.52 -20.99
N GLU A 188 7.63 -2.74 -20.06
CA GLU A 188 7.35 -3.18 -18.68
C GLU A 188 5.93 -2.80 -18.26
N PHE A 189 5.28 -3.67 -17.48
CA PHE A 189 3.95 -3.45 -16.90
C PHE A 189 3.80 -4.19 -15.58
N TYR A 190 2.83 -3.78 -14.75
CA TYR A 190 2.51 -4.49 -13.52
C TYR A 190 1.61 -5.69 -13.81
N LEU A 191 1.83 -6.79 -13.09
CA LEU A 191 1.00 -7.99 -13.25
C LEU A 191 -0.46 -7.78 -12.82
N VAL A 192 -0.71 -6.88 -11.85
CA VAL A 192 -2.07 -6.56 -11.41
C VAL A 192 -2.90 -5.87 -12.51
N ASP A 193 -2.26 -5.16 -13.45
CA ASP A 193 -2.93 -4.40 -14.50
C ASP A 193 -3.60 -5.31 -15.55
N ILE A 194 -3.26 -6.61 -15.60
CA ILE A 194 -3.81 -7.56 -16.59
C ILE A 194 -5.26 -7.93 -16.26
N THR A 195 -5.57 -8.14 -14.98
CA THR A 195 -6.89 -8.63 -14.52
C THR A 195 -7.59 -7.67 -13.55
N GLY A 196 -6.87 -6.72 -12.95
CA GLY A 196 -7.33 -5.95 -11.79
C GLY A 196 -7.52 -6.80 -10.53
N SER A 197 -7.01 -8.04 -10.54
CA SER A 197 -7.29 -9.12 -9.58
C SER A 197 -6.04 -9.98 -9.39
N SER A 198 -6.23 -11.28 -9.11
CA SER A 198 -5.20 -12.31 -9.18
C SER A 198 -4.94 -12.76 -10.63
N ILE A 199 -3.89 -13.56 -10.79
CA ILE A 199 -3.61 -14.43 -11.94
C ILE A 199 -3.23 -15.80 -11.33
N PRO A 200 -3.67 -16.94 -11.86
CA PRO A 200 -3.38 -18.24 -11.27
C PRO A 200 -1.88 -18.53 -11.11
N GLY A 201 -1.52 -19.25 -10.05
CA GLY A 201 -0.19 -19.78 -9.85
C GLY A 201 0.17 -20.85 -10.89
N GLY A 202 1.45 -20.94 -11.23
CA GLY A 202 1.98 -21.89 -12.22
C GLY A 202 2.74 -21.23 -13.37
N GLU A 203 3.08 -22.03 -14.39
CA GLU A 203 3.76 -21.57 -15.61
C GLU A 203 2.75 -21.07 -16.64
N HIS A 204 2.97 -19.85 -17.13
CA HIS A 204 2.19 -19.21 -18.19
C HIS A 204 3.06 -18.89 -19.40
N GLU A 205 2.55 -19.13 -20.60
CA GLU A 205 3.17 -18.66 -21.83
C GLU A 205 2.88 -17.18 -22.06
N VAL A 206 3.90 -16.40 -22.43
CA VAL A 206 3.82 -14.98 -22.75
C VAL A 206 4.04 -14.75 -24.24
N TRP A 207 3.00 -14.26 -24.90
CA TRP A 207 2.97 -13.96 -26.34
C TRP A 207 2.78 -12.45 -26.54
N ALA A 208 3.39 -11.86 -27.56
CA ALA A 208 3.07 -10.50 -27.99
C ALA A 208 1.95 -10.52 -29.03
N ASP A 209 1.02 -9.57 -28.95
CA ASP A 209 0.06 -9.28 -30.02
C ASP A 209 0.66 -8.21 -30.95
N SER A 210 0.95 -8.55 -32.20
CA SER A 210 1.66 -7.67 -33.13
C SER A 210 1.23 -7.86 -34.59
N ASP A 211 1.51 -6.86 -35.43
CA ASP A 211 1.24 -6.90 -36.88
C ASP A 211 2.37 -7.51 -37.73
N ALA A 212 3.37 -8.16 -37.11
CA ALA A 212 4.50 -8.80 -37.81
C ALA A 212 4.10 -10.06 -38.62
N GLU A 213 4.78 -10.34 -39.74
CA GLU A 213 4.48 -11.45 -40.67
C GLU A 213 4.41 -12.82 -39.98
N PHE A 214 5.24 -13.02 -38.94
CA PHE A 214 5.37 -14.27 -38.21
C PHE A 214 4.82 -14.23 -36.77
N ASN A 215 3.85 -13.35 -36.48
CA ASN A 215 3.21 -13.24 -35.16
C ASN A 215 2.69 -14.58 -34.62
N ASP A 216 2.01 -15.38 -35.46
CA ASP A 216 1.46 -16.69 -35.09
C ASP A 216 2.52 -17.80 -34.88
N TYR A 217 3.80 -17.49 -35.13
CA TYR A 217 4.93 -18.43 -35.05
C TYR A 217 6.00 -18.02 -34.02
N GLN A 218 5.67 -17.09 -33.13
CA GLN A 218 6.53 -16.71 -32.01
C GLN A 218 6.94 -17.93 -31.16
N GLN A 219 8.15 -17.90 -30.63
CA GLN A 219 8.46 -18.66 -29.42
C GLN A 219 8.07 -17.80 -28.21
N PRO A 220 7.07 -18.21 -27.41
CA PRO A 220 6.65 -17.45 -26.25
C PRO A 220 7.71 -17.45 -25.14
N GLY A 221 7.67 -16.42 -24.31
CA GLY A 221 8.35 -16.43 -23.02
C GLY A 221 7.60 -17.33 -22.03
N ILE A 222 8.27 -17.76 -20.96
CA ILE A 222 7.62 -18.48 -19.85
C ILE A 222 7.74 -17.62 -18.60
N LEU A 223 6.60 -17.39 -17.93
CA LEU A 223 6.52 -16.73 -16.64
C LEU A 223 5.90 -17.69 -15.61
N THR A 224 6.63 -18.00 -14.54
CA THR A 224 6.07 -18.72 -13.39
C THR A 224 5.56 -17.73 -12.36
N ILE A 225 4.28 -17.84 -12.00
CA ILE A 225 3.67 -17.10 -10.89
C ILE A 225 3.67 -18.00 -9.65
N ASN A 226 4.35 -17.52 -8.61
CA ASN A 226 4.34 -18.12 -7.27
C ASN A 226 3.24 -17.46 -6.42
N PRO A 227 2.62 -18.21 -5.49
CA PRO A 227 1.66 -17.64 -4.55
C PRO A 227 2.28 -16.61 -3.59
N ILE A 228 1.47 -15.68 -3.14
CA ILE A 228 1.74 -14.78 -2.01
C ILE A 228 0.49 -14.65 -1.15
N ALA A 229 0.64 -14.59 0.18
CA ALA A 229 -0.47 -14.44 1.11
C ALA A 229 -0.11 -13.52 2.29
N PHE A 230 -1.14 -12.94 2.87
CA PHE A 230 -1.11 -11.94 3.94
C PHE A 230 -2.11 -12.30 5.03
N ILE A 231 -1.94 -11.71 6.21
CA ILE A 231 -2.81 -11.87 7.37
C ILE A 231 -3.08 -10.50 8.00
N ASN A 232 -4.32 -10.23 8.38
CA ASN A 232 -4.77 -8.96 8.93
C ASN A 232 -5.84 -9.19 10.03
N PRO A 233 -5.77 -8.56 11.22
CA PRO A 233 -4.65 -7.76 11.72
C PRO A 233 -3.38 -8.59 11.89
N THR A 234 -2.22 -7.92 11.96
CA THR A 234 -0.91 -8.57 12.18
C THR A 234 -0.58 -8.78 13.67
N GLU A 235 -1.43 -8.30 14.57
CA GLU A 235 -1.34 -8.51 16.01
C GLU A 235 -2.73 -8.68 16.65
N GLY A 236 -2.77 -9.38 17.79
CA GLY A 236 -3.98 -9.57 18.58
C GLY A 236 -3.66 -10.20 19.95
N ARG A 237 -4.68 -10.43 20.79
CA ARG A 237 -4.47 -11.03 22.12
C ARG A 237 -4.53 -12.57 22.09
N GLY A 238 -4.83 -13.16 20.94
CA GLY A 238 -4.87 -14.61 20.70
C GLY A 238 -6.10 -15.31 21.27
N THR A 239 -7.10 -14.57 21.72
CA THR A 239 -8.38 -15.09 22.18
C THR A 239 -9.25 -15.55 21.01
N VAL A 240 -10.34 -16.26 21.30
CA VAL A 240 -11.31 -16.67 20.28
C VAL A 240 -12.00 -15.45 19.64
N GLU A 241 -12.22 -14.37 20.41
CA GLU A 241 -12.80 -13.12 19.89
C GLU A 241 -11.83 -12.41 18.93
N ASP A 242 -10.53 -12.33 19.23
CA ASP A 242 -9.55 -11.76 18.27
C ASP A 242 -9.52 -12.58 16.95
N LEU A 243 -9.63 -13.91 17.03
CA LEU A 243 -9.64 -14.79 15.85
C LEU A 243 -10.86 -14.61 14.95
N MET A 244 -11.94 -13.97 15.43
CA MET A 244 -13.08 -13.59 14.58
C MET A 244 -12.75 -12.44 13.63
N GLU A 245 -11.79 -11.59 14.00
CA GLU A 245 -11.35 -10.43 13.20
C GLU A 245 -10.15 -10.75 12.30
N VAL A 246 -9.60 -11.98 12.36
CA VAL A 246 -8.47 -12.39 11.53
C VAL A 246 -8.92 -12.83 10.13
N GLU A 247 -8.44 -12.08 9.14
CA GLU A 247 -8.54 -12.33 7.71
C GLU A 247 -7.22 -12.88 7.16
N VAL A 248 -7.31 -13.86 6.26
CA VAL A 248 -6.18 -14.40 5.50
C VAL A 248 -6.51 -14.34 4.02
N TRP A 249 -5.70 -13.63 3.25
CA TRP A 249 -5.92 -13.46 1.81
C TRP A 249 -4.64 -13.63 1.01
N GLY A 250 -4.74 -13.97 -0.26
CA GLY A 250 -3.57 -14.19 -1.10
C GLY A 250 -3.88 -14.35 -2.59
N LEU A 251 -2.83 -14.21 -3.40
CA LEU A 251 -2.87 -14.11 -4.85
C LEU A 251 -1.87 -15.10 -5.45
N GLY A 252 -2.10 -15.56 -6.69
CA GLY A 252 -1.16 -16.44 -7.37
C GLY A 252 -1.16 -17.88 -6.87
N PHE A 253 -2.22 -18.36 -6.22
CA PHE A 253 -2.43 -19.78 -5.98
C PHE A 253 -2.92 -20.48 -7.25
N PRO A 254 -2.77 -21.81 -7.41
CA PRO A 254 -3.36 -22.50 -8.55
C PRO A 254 -4.89 -22.29 -8.59
N ALA A 255 -5.48 -22.21 -9.78
CA ALA A 255 -6.91 -21.98 -9.96
C ALA A 255 -7.74 -23.20 -9.49
N GLU A 256 -8.89 -22.94 -8.85
CA GLU A 256 -9.82 -23.96 -8.34
C GLU A 256 -9.14 -25.02 -7.42
N ALA A 257 -8.08 -24.64 -6.69
CA ALA A 257 -7.32 -25.54 -5.83
C ALA A 257 -7.97 -25.70 -4.46
N GLU A 258 -8.16 -26.95 -4.02
CA GLU A 258 -8.67 -27.27 -2.68
C GLU A 258 -7.65 -26.88 -1.61
N VAL A 259 -8.03 -25.99 -0.70
CA VAL A 259 -7.24 -25.59 0.47
C VAL A 259 -7.70 -26.44 1.66
N GLU A 260 -6.83 -27.32 2.16
CA GLU A 260 -7.15 -28.25 3.26
C GLU A 260 -7.04 -27.58 4.63
N SER A 261 -6.08 -26.67 4.82
CA SER A 261 -5.97 -25.89 6.06
C SER A 261 -5.15 -24.61 5.95
N ILE A 262 -5.47 -23.65 6.80
CA ILE A 262 -4.56 -22.58 7.21
C ILE A 262 -3.82 -23.02 8.47
N LYS A 263 -2.54 -22.65 8.60
CA LYS A 263 -1.79 -22.84 9.84
C LYS A 263 -1.05 -21.57 10.25
N LEU A 264 -1.07 -21.30 11.54
CA LEU A 264 -0.23 -20.30 12.20
C LEU A 264 0.87 -21.05 12.95
N CYS A 265 2.07 -21.06 12.40
CA CYS A 265 3.22 -21.79 12.92
C CYS A 265 4.17 -20.87 13.68
N SER A 266 4.54 -21.23 14.90
CA SER A 266 5.37 -20.38 15.76
C SER A 266 6.78 -20.21 15.19
N VAL A 267 7.24 -18.95 15.10
CA VAL A 267 8.59 -18.60 14.68
C VAL A 267 9.65 -19.12 15.66
N SER A 268 9.36 -19.09 16.97
CA SER A 268 10.27 -19.55 18.02
C SER A 268 10.28 -21.08 18.18
N ASN A 269 9.18 -21.75 17.84
CA ASN A 269 9.07 -23.21 17.86
C ASN A 269 8.23 -23.72 16.67
N PRO A 270 8.81 -23.97 15.49
CA PRO A 270 8.08 -24.42 14.30
C PRO A 270 7.35 -25.78 14.43
N ALA A 271 7.51 -26.51 15.53
CA ALA A 271 6.70 -27.69 15.85
C ALA A 271 5.34 -27.35 16.51
N LEU A 272 5.16 -26.10 16.97
CA LEU A 272 3.90 -25.56 17.45
C LEU A 272 3.21 -24.82 16.28
N CYS A 273 2.26 -25.50 15.64
CA CYS A 273 1.38 -24.91 14.64
C CYS A 273 -0.07 -25.06 15.08
N TYR A 274 -0.81 -23.96 15.05
CA TYR A 274 -2.26 -23.95 15.19
C TYR A 274 -2.87 -24.18 13.82
N VAL A 275 -3.72 -25.22 13.71
CA VAL A 275 -4.31 -25.66 12.43
C VAL A 275 -5.78 -25.27 12.40
N PHE A 276 -6.17 -24.65 11.30
CA PHE A 276 -7.52 -24.22 10.98
C PHE A 276 -7.97 -25.03 9.75
N PRO A 277 -8.58 -26.21 9.96
CA PRO A 277 -8.99 -27.10 8.87
C PRO A 277 -10.17 -26.51 8.10
N LEU A 278 -10.09 -26.58 6.78
CA LEU A 278 -11.13 -26.09 5.87
C LEU A 278 -11.79 -27.31 5.19
N GLU A 279 -13.12 -27.33 5.10
CA GLU A 279 -13.85 -28.38 4.38
C GLU A 279 -14.49 -27.82 3.11
N ASN A 280 -14.12 -28.35 1.94
CA ASN A 280 -14.62 -27.92 0.62
C ASN A 280 -14.32 -26.43 0.32
N PHE A 281 -13.18 -25.92 0.78
CA PHE A 281 -12.72 -24.56 0.47
C PHE A 281 -11.79 -24.60 -0.74
N PHE A 282 -12.02 -23.70 -1.71
CA PHE A 282 -11.26 -23.63 -2.95
C PHE A 282 -10.81 -22.20 -3.23
N THR A 283 -9.65 -22.04 -3.87
CA THR A 283 -9.30 -20.78 -4.56
C THR A 283 -10.24 -20.57 -5.75
N ASP A 284 -10.37 -19.32 -6.21
CA ASP A 284 -11.21 -19.03 -7.39
C ASP A 284 -10.50 -19.37 -8.72
N SER A 285 -11.14 -19.03 -9.84
CA SER A 285 -10.59 -19.25 -11.20
C SER A 285 -9.31 -18.47 -11.48
N ASP A 286 -9.06 -17.39 -10.72
CA ASP A 286 -7.93 -16.48 -10.92
C ASP A 286 -6.82 -16.76 -9.88
N GLY A 287 -7.00 -17.77 -9.01
CA GLY A 287 -6.02 -18.13 -7.99
C GLY A 287 -6.02 -17.23 -6.75
N PHE A 288 -7.14 -16.53 -6.50
CA PHE A 288 -7.33 -15.74 -5.27
C PHE A 288 -7.78 -16.64 -4.11
N LEU A 289 -7.26 -16.32 -2.93
CA LEU A 289 -7.59 -16.92 -1.64
C LEU A 289 -8.13 -15.81 -0.73
N TYR A 290 -9.29 -16.04 -0.09
CA TYR A 290 -9.83 -15.12 0.93
C TYR A 290 -10.61 -15.88 2.00
N ILE A 291 -10.12 -15.84 3.24
CA ILE A 291 -10.73 -16.46 4.41
C ILE A 291 -10.93 -15.36 5.45
N TYR A 292 -12.15 -15.27 5.97
CA TYR A 292 -12.56 -14.39 7.07
C TYR A 292 -12.92 -15.25 8.29
N ASP A 293 -12.66 -14.76 9.50
CA ASP A 293 -12.99 -15.39 10.78
C ASP A 293 -12.38 -16.81 10.93
N LEU A 294 -11.10 -16.85 11.31
CA LEU A 294 -10.41 -18.10 11.61
C LEU A 294 -11.03 -18.88 12.79
N SER A 295 -11.79 -18.22 13.68
CA SER A 295 -12.39 -18.86 14.86
C SER A 295 -13.41 -19.95 14.48
N GLN A 296 -14.08 -19.82 13.32
CA GLN A 296 -15.03 -20.81 12.80
C GLN A 296 -14.41 -22.19 12.57
N TYR A 297 -13.12 -22.23 12.25
CA TYR A 297 -12.40 -23.46 11.91
C TYR A 297 -11.65 -24.05 13.11
N ASN A 298 -11.25 -23.20 14.07
CA ASN A 298 -10.68 -23.67 15.33
C ASN A 298 -10.86 -22.63 16.46
N SER A 299 -11.62 -22.99 17.49
CA SER A 299 -11.87 -22.16 18.67
C SER A 299 -10.78 -22.29 19.76
N THR A 300 -9.55 -22.68 19.41
CA THR A 300 -8.44 -22.81 20.36
C THR A 300 -7.65 -21.51 20.44
N PRO A 301 -7.59 -20.84 21.60
CA PRO A 301 -6.73 -19.67 21.80
C PRO A 301 -5.27 -19.93 21.45
N LEU A 302 -4.65 -18.94 20.83
CA LEU A 302 -3.23 -18.93 20.52
C LEU A 302 -2.41 -18.60 21.78
N ALA A 303 -1.26 -19.24 21.93
CA ALA A 303 -0.27 -18.78 22.91
C ALA A 303 0.30 -17.43 22.46
N GLY A 304 0.81 -16.64 23.41
CA GLY A 304 1.75 -15.55 23.11
C GLY A 304 2.83 -15.92 22.09
N GLY A 305 3.41 -14.90 21.44
CA GLY A 305 4.51 -15.06 20.50
C GLY A 305 4.15 -14.77 19.04
N VAL A 306 5.14 -14.92 18.16
CA VAL A 306 5.02 -14.59 16.73
C VAL A 306 4.83 -15.86 15.92
N TYR A 307 3.86 -15.85 15.01
CA TYR A 307 3.50 -16.94 14.12
C TYR A 307 3.65 -16.49 12.66
N TYR A 308 4.09 -17.39 11.78
CA TYR A 308 4.05 -17.20 10.34
C TYR A 308 2.94 -18.02 9.70
N LEU A 309 2.39 -17.50 8.61
CA LEU A 309 1.31 -18.14 7.85
C LEU A 309 1.83 -19.32 7.02
N VAL A 310 1.06 -20.41 7.02
CA VAL A 310 1.20 -21.54 6.10
C VAL A 310 -0.19 -21.86 5.52
N VAL A 311 -0.23 -22.10 4.22
CA VAL A 311 -1.44 -22.53 3.48
C VAL A 311 -1.16 -23.92 2.93
N GLU A 312 -1.96 -24.91 3.32
CA GLU A 312 -1.89 -26.27 2.77
C GLU A 312 -3.02 -26.49 1.78
N THR A 313 -2.66 -26.82 0.54
CA THR A 313 -3.58 -27.32 -0.49
C THR A 313 -3.44 -28.83 -0.61
N ALA A 314 -4.38 -29.47 -1.31
CA ALA A 314 -4.35 -30.92 -1.55
C ALA A 314 -3.11 -31.40 -2.35
N GLU A 315 -2.40 -30.49 -3.04
CA GLU A 315 -1.22 -30.81 -3.86
C GLU A 315 0.10 -30.26 -3.28
N GLU A 316 0.10 -29.10 -2.61
CA GLU A 316 1.32 -28.41 -2.17
C GLU A 316 1.14 -27.62 -0.85
N THR A 317 2.25 -27.40 -0.14
CA THR A 317 2.29 -26.60 1.10
C THR A 317 3.05 -25.31 0.86
N TYR A 318 2.35 -24.17 0.97
CA TYR A 318 2.92 -22.84 0.81
C TYR A 318 3.23 -22.20 2.16
N VAL A 319 4.46 -21.73 2.35
CA VAL A 319 4.95 -21.14 3.60
C VAL A 319 5.27 -19.68 3.35
N PHE A 320 4.76 -18.78 4.21
CA PHE A 320 4.90 -17.33 4.07
C PHE A 320 5.59 -16.72 5.30
N PRO A 321 6.94 -16.73 5.38
CA PRO A 321 7.67 -16.28 6.57
C PRO A 321 7.51 -14.80 6.91
N SER A 322 7.16 -13.96 5.92
CA SER A 322 6.94 -12.51 6.11
C SER A 322 5.49 -12.18 6.52
N ALA A 323 4.54 -13.10 6.33
CA ALA A 323 3.15 -12.93 6.76
C ALA A 323 3.02 -13.34 8.24
N LEU A 324 3.22 -12.37 9.13
CA LEU A 324 3.34 -12.58 10.57
C LEU A 324 2.08 -12.17 11.33
N TYR A 325 1.72 -13.00 12.32
CA TYR A 325 0.70 -12.71 13.32
C TYR A 325 1.31 -12.76 14.73
N THR A 326 1.17 -11.70 15.51
CA THR A 326 1.78 -11.56 16.84
C THR A 326 0.72 -11.62 17.94
N VAL A 327 0.87 -12.57 18.87
CA VAL A 327 0.00 -12.72 20.03
C VAL A 327 0.65 -12.10 21.26
N LEU A 328 -0.04 -11.13 21.87
CA LEU A 328 0.43 -10.39 23.05
C LEU A 328 -0.38 -10.79 24.30
N PRO A 329 0.23 -11.50 25.27
CA PRO A 329 -0.42 -11.78 26.56
C PRO A 329 -0.62 -10.51 27.38
N TYR A 330 -1.72 -10.44 28.13
CA TYR A 330 -2.07 -9.25 28.93
C TYR A 330 -2.65 -9.60 30.31
N ILE A 331 -2.74 -8.59 31.17
CA ILE A 331 -3.32 -8.66 32.51
C ILE A 331 -4.39 -7.56 32.64
N GLU A 332 -5.58 -7.96 33.06
CA GLU A 332 -6.73 -7.11 33.36
C GLU A 332 -6.94 -7.04 34.88
N LEU A 333 -7.34 -5.87 35.39
CA LEU A 333 -7.65 -5.63 36.81
C LEU A 333 -9.17 -5.71 37.01
N LEU A 334 -9.63 -6.65 37.84
CA LEU A 334 -11.06 -6.87 38.11
C LEU A 334 -11.55 -6.17 39.40
N GLY A 335 -10.66 -5.98 40.38
CA GLY A 335 -10.96 -5.32 41.66
C GLY A 335 -11.70 -6.20 42.69
N PRO A 336 -12.03 -5.67 43.89
CA PRO A 336 -12.88 -6.31 44.88
C PRO A 336 -14.08 -5.44 45.35
N ASP A 337 -15.15 -6.10 45.80
CA ASP A 337 -16.42 -5.43 46.14
C ASP A 337 -16.41 -4.56 47.41
N VAL A 338 -15.53 -4.82 48.39
CA VAL A 338 -15.42 -4.07 49.65
C VAL A 338 -13.98 -4.06 50.16
N TYR A 339 -13.38 -2.89 50.35
CA TYR A 339 -11.98 -2.76 50.81
C TYR A 339 -11.84 -2.50 52.31
N GLN A 340 -11.16 -3.42 53.01
CA GLN A 340 -10.56 -3.21 54.34
C GLN A 340 -9.08 -3.67 54.31
N PRO A 341 -8.25 -3.33 55.32
CA PRO A 341 -6.94 -3.97 55.48
C PRO A 341 -7.07 -5.50 55.43
N SER A 342 -6.14 -6.17 54.74
CA SER A 342 -6.16 -7.62 54.45
C SER A 342 -7.15 -8.11 53.38
N THR A 343 -7.69 -7.23 52.53
CA THR A 343 -8.50 -7.64 51.35
C THR A 343 -7.61 -8.07 50.17
N LEU A 344 -8.11 -8.97 49.32
CA LEU A 344 -7.46 -9.39 48.07
C LEU A 344 -7.93 -8.52 46.88
N ILE A 345 -7.05 -8.28 45.90
CA ILE A 345 -7.37 -7.64 44.62
C ILE A 345 -7.38 -8.71 43.52
N TRP A 346 -8.45 -8.79 42.75
CA TRP A 346 -8.59 -9.75 41.63
C TRP A 346 -8.04 -9.20 40.31
N PHE A 347 -7.44 -10.08 39.54
CA PHE A 347 -6.88 -9.86 38.20
C PHE A 347 -7.23 -11.04 37.29
N ARG A 348 -7.21 -10.82 35.98
CA ARG A 348 -7.30 -11.86 34.94
C ARG A 348 -6.07 -11.78 34.04
N ALA A 349 -5.38 -12.89 33.82
CA ALA A 349 -4.40 -13.03 32.76
C ALA A 349 -5.03 -13.68 31.52
N ALA A 350 -4.55 -13.30 30.34
CA ALA A 350 -5.08 -13.70 29.04
C ALA A 350 -3.95 -13.77 27.99
N GLY A 351 -4.19 -14.48 26.87
CA GLY A 351 -3.19 -14.72 25.82
C GLY A 351 -2.16 -15.82 26.15
N PHE A 352 -2.53 -16.73 27.07
CA PHE A 352 -1.75 -17.91 27.44
C PHE A 352 -2.48 -19.18 26.95
N GLN A 353 -1.76 -20.28 26.72
CA GLN A 353 -2.37 -21.53 26.23
C GLN A 353 -3.42 -22.08 27.23
N PRO A 354 -4.55 -22.64 26.76
CA PRO A 354 -5.53 -23.32 27.64
C PRO A 354 -4.93 -24.46 28.46
N GLY A 355 -5.26 -24.53 29.75
CA GLY A 355 -4.74 -25.52 30.69
C GLY A 355 -3.26 -25.38 31.07
N THR A 356 -2.57 -24.33 30.61
CA THR A 356 -1.17 -24.03 30.97
C THR A 356 -1.09 -23.35 32.33
N LEU A 357 -0.04 -23.68 33.06
CA LEU A 357 0.21 -23.22 34.42
C LEU A 357 0.97 -21.88 34.39
N ILE A 358 0.30 -20.80 34.79
CA ILE A 358 0.89 -19.47 34.92
C ILE A 358 1.43 -19.23 36.34
N TYR A 359 2.45 -18.38 36.42
CA TYR A 359 3.13 -17.96 37.63
C TYR A 359 3.01 -16.44 37.76
N VAL A 360 2.45 -15.99 38.88
CA VAL A 360 2.21 -14.57 39.16
C VAL A 360 3.25 -14.06 40.16
N TYR A 361 4.17 -13.23 39.68
CA TYR A 361 5.20 -12.58 40.47
C TYR A 361 4.78 -11.15 40.80
N VAL A 362 5.01 -10.72 42.04
CA VAL A 362 4.86 -9.33 42.49
C VAL A 362 6.21 -8.85 42.99
N ASN A 363 6.78 -7.84 42.34
CA ASN A 363 8.16 -7.37 42.56
C ASN A 363 9.21 -8.51 42.54
N GLY A 364 9.00 -9.50 41.66
CA GLY A 364 9.87 -10.68 41.53
C GLY A 364 9.65 -11.78 42.58
N VAL A 365 8.68 -11.63 43.49
CA VAL A 365 8.28 -12.67 44.45
C VAL A 365 7.07 -13.43 43.91
N LEU A 366 7.16 -14.76 43.80
CA LEU A 366 6.03 -15.60 43.38
C LEU A 366 4.91 -15.57 44.43
N MET A 367 3.71 -15.14 44.02
CA MET A 367 2.54 -14.97 44.89
C MET A 367 1.43 -15.98 44.60
N VAL A 368 1.11 -16.22 43.32
CA VAL A 368 0.06 -17.14 42.89
C VAL A 368 0.58 -18.02 41.75
N GLN A 369 0.03 -19.23 41.64
CA GLN A 369 0.30 -20.17 40.57
C GLN A 369 -1.04 -20.81 40.21
N GLU A 370 -1.57 -20.50 39.03
CA GLU A 370 -2.93 -20.87 38.60
C GLU A 370 -2.89 -21.50 37.20
N ALA A 371 -3.87 -22.32 36.85
CA ALA A 371 -4.00 -22.86 35.49
C ALA A 371 -5.02 -22.03 34.71
N THR A 372 -4.75 -21.81 33.43
CA THR A 372 -5.72 -21.20 32.51
C THR A 372 -6.91 -22.14 32.23
N ASP A 373 -8.06 -21.54 31.98
CA ASP A 373 -9.29 -22.22 31.58
C ASP A 373 -9.25 -22.68 30.10
N GLU A 374 -10.39 -23.15 29.59
CA GLU A 374 -10.53 -23.59 28.20
C GLU A 374 -10.37 -22.47 27.16
N ASN A 375 -10.44 -21.20 27.59
CA ASN A 375 -10.30 -20.00 26.77
C ASN A 375 -8.94 -19.30 26.97
N GLY A 376 -8.01 -19.90 27.72
CA GLY A 376 -6.69 -19.32 27.97
C GLY A 376 -6.68 -18.23 29.04
N TYR A 377 -7.76 -18.07 29.81
CA TYR A 377 -7.87 -17.09 30.90
C TYR A 377 -7.51 -17.70 32.25
N ALA A 378 -6.82 -16.94 33.10
CA ALA A 378 -6.59 -17.32 34.49
C ALA A 378 -6.90 -16.14 35.43
N GLU A 379 -7.89 -16.30 36.30
CA GLU A 379 -8.24 -15.30 37.33
C GLU A 379 -7.51 -15.61 38.64
N PHE A 380 -6.86 -14.60 39.22
CA PHE A 380 -6.07 -14.74 40.45
C PHE A 380 -6.21 -13.53 41.36
N ALA A 381 -5.94 -13.76 42.65
CA ALA A 381 -6.14 -12.78 43.70
C ALA A 381 -4.82 -12.49 44.45
N LEU A 382 -4.43 -11.21 44.53
CA LEU A 382 -3.21 -10.77 45.22
C LEU A 382 -3.55 -9.98 46.49
N PRO A 383 -2.85 -10.20 47.62
CA PRO A 383 -3.01 -9.37 48.80
C PRO A 383 -2.49 -7.95 48.56
N VAL A 384 -3.15 -6.95 49.14
CA VAL A 384 -2.61 -5.58 49.18
C VAL A 384 -1.20 -5.62 49.80
N PRO A 385 -0.16 -5.10 49.12
CA PRO A 385 1.22 -5.19 49.61
C PRO A 385 1.40 -4.56 51.01
N GLU A 386 2.17 -5.22 51.87
CA GLU A 386 2.62 -4.61 53.14
C GLU A 386 3.63 -3.49 52.80
N LEU A 387 3.23 -2.25 53.09
CA LEU A 387 3.89 -1.03 52.63
C LEU A 387 5.20 -0.78 53.38
N VAL A 388 6.34 -0.74 52.68
CA VAL A 388 7.64 -0.46 53.30
C VAL A 388 8.38 0.71 52.63
N GLU A 389 8.37 0.84 51.29
CA GLU A 389 8.94 2.00 50.57
C GLU A 389 8.09 2.35 49.33
N GLU A 390 8.09 3.64 48.90
CA GLU A 390 7.40 4.12 47.71
C GLU A 390 7.99 3.49 46.43
N GLY A 391 7.15 2.98 45.51
CA GLY A 391 7.64 2.42 44.25
C GLY A 391 6.59 1.74 43.37
N ASN A 392 6.94 1.48 42.11
CA ASN A 392 6.08 0.72 41.20
C ASN A 392 6.08 -0.76 41.58
N VAL A 393 4.95 -1.25 42.10
CA VAL A 393 4.70 -2.68 42.26
C VAL A 393 4.49 -3.29 40.89
N THR A 394 5.46 -4.07 40.43
CA THR A 394 5.42 -4.77 39.14
C THR A 394 4.80 -6.14 39.34
N ILE A 395 3.63 -6.36 38.75
CA ILE A 395 3.03 -7.69 38.60
C ILE A 395 3.51 -8.24 37.26
N LEU A 396 4.11 -9.43 37.28
CA LEU A 396 4.51 -10.20 36.10
C LEU A 396 3.73 -11.50 36.12
N VAL A 397 2.99 -11.81 35.06
CA VAL A 397 2.41 -13.13 34.83
C VAL A 397 3.19 -13.82 33.71
N THR A 398 3.63 -15.05 33.95
CA THR A 398 4.38 -15.82 32.96
C THR A 398 4.09 -17.32 33.05
N ASP A 399 4.08 -18.03 31.93
CA ASP A 399 4.10 -19.50 31.86
C ASP A 399 5.53 -20.08 31.81
N GLY A 400 6.55 -19.22 31.86
CA GLY A 400 7.96 -19.56 31.68
C GLY A 400 8.48 -19.42 30.24
N VAL A 401 7.63 -19.05 29.28
CA VAL A 401 7.98 -18.75 27.88
C VAL A 401 7.56 -17.33 27.50
N TYR A 402 6.36 -16.91 27.91
CA TYR A 402 5.77 -15.60 27.62
C TYR A 402 5.50 -14.82 28.90
N GLU A 403 5.51 -13.49 28.80
CA GLU A 403 5.42 -12.58 29.94
C GLU A 403 4.40 -11.47 29.68
N ALA A 404 3.50 -11.24 30.64
CA ALA A 404 2.63 -10.08 30.70
C ALA A 404 2.97 -9.23 31.94
N TYR A 405 2.97 -7.91 31.80
CA TYR A 405 3.34 -6.98 32.86
C TYR A 405 2.20 -6.02 33.20
N PHE A 406 1.96 -5.81 34.50
CA PHE A 406 1.02 -4.82 35.02
C PHE A 406 1.69 -4.02 36.14
N TYR A 407 1.68 -2.69 36.03
CA TYR A 407 2.36 -1.80 36.98
C TYR A 407 1.35 -1.09 37.89
N LEU A 408 1.47 -1.32 39.19
CA LEU A 408 0.68 -0.70 40.24
C LEU A 408 1.58 0.28 41.01
N SER A 409 1.43 1.59 40.79
CA SER A 409 2.20 2.60 41.51
C SER A 409 1.84 2.61 43.01
N THR A 410 2.83 2.63 43.92
CA THR A 410 2.62 3.03 45.32
C THR A 410 3.30 4.38 45.58
N PRO A 411 2.65 5.31 46.31
CA PRO A 411 1.26 5.25 46.78
C PRO A 411 0.22 5.20 45.64
N PHE A 412 -1.01 4.78 45.97
CA PHE A 412 -2.18 4.90 45.10
C PHE A 412 -3.40 5.39 45.90
N ALA A 413 -4.41 5.90 45.21
CA ALA A 413 -5.68 6.24 45.81
C ALA A 413 -6.86 5.72 44.98
N VAL A 414 -7.98 5.48 45.66
CA VAL A 414 -9.23 4.97 45.09
C VAL A 414 -10.36 5.92 45.48
N VAL A 415 -11.23 6.24 44.52
CA VAL A 415 -12.49 6.96 44.74
C VAL A 415 -13.65 5.96 44.83
N GLN A 416 -14.54 6.15 45.81
CA GLN A 416 -15.71 5.30 46.04
C GLN A 416 -16.97 6.12 46.33
N PRO A 417 -18.17 5.62 45.95
CA PRO A 417 -18.36 4.46 45.08
C PRO A 417 -17.90 4.77 43.64
N SER A 418 -17.54 3.72 42.88
CA SER A 418 -17.06 3.85 41.50
C SER A 418 -18.13 4.30 40.49
N SER A 419 -19.39 4.43 40.93
CA SER A 419 -20.47 5.04 40.17
C SER A 419 -21.35 5.89 41.09
N ILE A 420 -21.64 7.13 40.68
CA ILE A 420 -22.55 8.05 41.37
C ILE A 420 -23.47 8.78 40.39
N PRO A 421 -24.63 9.28 40.84
CA PRO A 421 -25.31 10.38 40.17
C PRO A 421 -24.47 11.66 40.13
N GLY A 422 -24.55 12.44 39.05
CA GLY A 422 -23.85 13.74 38.93
C GLY A 422 -24.32 14.85 39.87
N LYS A 423 -25.36 14.60 40.68
CA LYS A 423 -25.93 15.55 41.64
C LYS A 423 -24.93 15.86 42.76
N TYR A 424 -24.82 17.14 43.15
CA TYR A 424 -23.96 17.59 44.25
C TYR A 424 -24.05 16.73 45.52
N SER A 425 -25.24 16.32 45.97
CA SER A 425 -25.36 15.47 47.19
C SER A 425 -24.75 14.07 47.04
N SER A 426 -24.62 13.58 45.82
CA SER A 426 -23.98 12.30 45.49
C SER A 426 -22.48 12.47 45.28
N VAL A 427 -22.05 13.54 44.60
CA VAL A 427 -20.64 13.98 44.54
C VAL A 427 -20.08 14.26 45.94
N HIS A 428 -20.91 14.79 46.84
CA HIS A 428 -20.57 15.03 48.24
C HIS A 428 -20.32 13.74 49.02
N GLY A 429 -21.01 12.64 48.67
CA GLY A 429 -20.77 11.32 49.23
C GLY A 429 -19.59 10.56 48.62
N LEU A 430 -18.83 11.16 47.69
CA LEU A 430 -17.59 10.54 47.21
C LEU A 430 -16.56 10.51 48.34
N THR A 431 -16.14 9.29 48.65
CA THR A 431 -15.02 9.04 49.54
C THR A 431 -13.76 8.80 48.72
N VAL A 432 -12.64 9.41 49.11
CA VAL A 432 -11.33 9.04 48.58
C VAL A 432 -10.48 8.43 49.66
N TYR A 433 -9.91 7.27 49.35
CA TYR A 433 -9.00 6.52 50.20
C TYR A 433 -7.61 6.50 49.55
N GLY A 434 -6.61 7.00 50.28
CA GLY A 434 -5.21 6.92 49.88
C GLY A 434 -4.49 5.80 50.64
N TYR A 435 -3.67 5.02 49.94
CA TYR A 435 -2.91 3.90 50.49
C TYR A 435 -1.43 3.98 50.06
N GLY A 436 -0.53 3.72 51.00
CA GLY A 436 0.91 3.64 50.72
C GLY A 436 1.68 4.95 50.79
N PHE A 437 1.09 5.99 51.37
CA PHE A 437 1.75 7.28 51.56
C PHE A 437 2.68 7.22 52.79
N ILE A 438 3.73 8.03 52.85
CA ILE A 438 4.58 8.12 54.05
C ILE A 438 3.79 8.81 55.18
N GLU A 439 3.93 8.36 56.44
CA GLU A 439 3.28 9.00 57.60
C GLU A 439 3.55 10.53 57.62
N GLY A 440 2.49 11.32 57.74
CA GLY A 440 2.56 12.78 57.69
C GLY A 440 2.63 13.39 56.29
N THR A 441 2.51 12.61 55.21
CA THR A 441 2.34 13.14 53.85
C THR A 441 1.00 13.87 53.75
N GLY A 442 1.04 15.17 53.48
CA GLY A 442 -0.15 16.01 53.30
C GLY A 442 -0.69 15.98 51.87
N VAL A 443 -2.01 15.98 51.74
CA VAL A 443 -2.75 16.06 50.47
C VAL A 443 -3.36 17.47 50.35
N SER A 444 -3.01 18.17 49.27
CA SER A 444 -3.49 19.54 49.02
C SER A 444 -4.76 19.57 48.18
N GLU A 445 -4.83 18.77 47.11
CA GLU A 445 -5.97 18.72 46.18
C GLU A 445 -6.26 17.28 45.72
N ILE A 446 -7.52 16.98 45.49
CA ILE A 446 -7.97 15.80 44.73
C ILE A 446 -8.51 16.28 43.38
N TRP A 447 -8.12 15.62 42.29
CA TRP A 447 -8.61 15.94 40.95
C TRP A 447 -9.37 14.74 40.38
N LEU A 448 -10.52 14.99 39.75
CA LEU A 448 -11.27 14.01 38.97
C LEU A 448 -11.29 14.48 37.51
N CYS A 449 -10.51 13.82 36.66
CA CYS A 449 -10.22 14.27 35.28
C CYS A 449 -10.73 13.32 34.21
N ALA A 450 -11.43 13.88 33.23
CA ALA A 450 -11.66 13.29 31.91
C ALA A 450 -11.13 14.31 30.88
N THR A 451 -11.92 14.70 29.88
CA THR A 451 -11.63 15.87 29.02
C THR A 451 -11.51 17.18 29.81
N ASN A 452 -12.22 17.27 30.94
CA ASN A 452 -12.15 18.36 31.92
C ASN A 452 -11.80 17.80 33.31
N CYS A 453 -11.19 18.62 34.18
CA CYS A 453 -10.82 18.25 35.54
C CYS A 453 -11.63 19.01 36.60
N TYR A 454 -12.30 18.28 37.50
CA TYR A 454 -12.88 18.82 38.72
C TYR A 454 -11.84 18.79 39.85
N VAL A 455 -11.55 19.94 40.47
CA VAL A 455 -10.49 20.10 41.46
C VAL A 455 -11.08 20.41 42.84
N PHE A 456 -10.78 19.55 43.81
CA PHE A 456 -11.26 19.63 45.19
C PHE A 456 -10.06 20.01 46.10
N PRO A 457 -10.02 21.21 46.71
CA PRO A 457 -8.92 21.62 47.59
C PRO A 457 -9.11 21.04 49.00
N VAL A 458 -8.51 19.87 49.26
CA VAL A 458 -8.78 19.02 50.44
C VAL A 458 -7.89 19.28 51.66
N GLY A 459 -7.04 20.31 51.62
CA GLY A 459 -5.94 20.56 52.58
C GLY A 459 -6.24 20.34 54.07
N ASP A 460 -5.18 20.05 54.83
CA ASP A 460 -5.17 19.49 56.20
C ASP A 460 -5.51 17.98 56.31
N VAL A 461 -5.47 17.24 55.20
CA VAL A 461 -5.52 15.75 55.19
C VAL A 461 -4.10 15.19 55.15
N TYR A 462 -3.75 14.37 56.14
CA TYR A 462 -2.43 13.75 56.27
C TYR A 462 -2.55 12.22 56.35
N ALA A 463 -1.60 11.52 55.73
CA ALA A 463 -1.46 10.07 55.89
C ALA A 463 -1.07 9.71 57.34
N ASP A 464 -1.75 8.70 57.90
CA ASP A 464 -1.50 8.18 59.24
C ASP A 464 -0.26 7.27 59.31
N ASN A 465 -0.02 6.68 60.48
CA ASN A 465 1.12 5.78 60.72
C ASN A 465 1.03 4.41 60.04
N THR A 466 -0.04 4.16 59.27
CA THR A 466 -0.18 3.02 58.35
C THR A 466 -0.04 3.42 56.88
N GLY A 467 0.22 4.70 56.61
CA GLY A 467 0.30 5.27 55.27
C GLY A 467 -1.06 5.43 54.59
N PHE A 468 -2.12 5.47 55.40
CA PHE A 468 -3.50 5.62 54.95
C PHE A 468 -3.98 7.05 55.14
N PHE A 469 -4.69 7.60 54.15
CA PHE A 469 -5.50 8.80 54.35
C PHE A 469 -6.93 8.57 53.88
N HIS A 470 -7.86 9.33 54.43
CA HIS A 470 -9.29 9.18 54.18
C HIS A 470 -9.96 10.54 54.07
N ILE A 471 -10.68 10.74 52.98
CA ILE A 471 -11.45 11.94 52.67
C ILE A 471 -12.91 11.49 52.52
N PRO A 472 -13.70 11.46 53.62
CA PRO A 472 -15.02 10.81 53.63
C PRO A 472 -16.04 11.42 52.67
N GLU A 473 -15.95 12.73 52.43
CA GLU A 473 -16.98 13.51 51.73
C GLU A 473 -16.30 14.60 50.89
N LEU A 474 -15.97 14.29 49.63
CA LEU A 474 -15.22 15.18 48.73
C LEU A 474 -15.89 16.54 48.53
N GLY A 475 -17.23 16.55 48.48
CA GLY A 475 -18.03 17.76 48.28
C GLY A 475 -18.06 18.72 49.46
N ASN A 476 -17.46 18.40 50.62
CA ASN A 476 -17.21 19.40 51.67
C ASN A 476 -16.15 20.44 51.24
N TYR A 477 -15.30 20.09 50.27
CA TYR A 477 -14.14 20.90 49.87
C TYR A 477 -14.41 21.71 48.59
N PHE A 478 -15.24 21.19 47.69
CA PHE A 478 -15.74 21.92 46.53
C PHE A 478 -17.18 21.52 46.20
N ALA A 479 -18.10 22.47 46.32
CA ALA A 479 -19.51 22.23 46.07
C ALA A 479 -19.83 22.36 44.58
N THR A 480 -19.79 21.24 43.87
CA THR A 480 -20.06 21.15 42.44
C THR A 480 -20.89 19.92 42.11
N ASN A 481 -21.68 20.01 41.06
CA ASN A 481 -22.20 18.83 40.35
C ASN A 481 -21.14 18.31 39.39
N MET A 482 -21.33 17.13 38.81
CA MET A 482 -20.47 16.59 37.75
C MET A 482 -21.30 16.20 36.53
N SER A 483 -20.75 16.42 35.35
CA SER A 483 -21.33 16.00 34.06
C SER A 483 -21.10 14.50 33.82
N TYR A 484 -21.90 13.91 32.93
CA TYR A 484 -21.80 12.49 32.53
C TYR A 484 -20.38 12.11 32.10
N GLY A 485 -19.93 10.91 32.48
CA GLY A 485 -18.67 10.34 31.98
C GLY A 485 -17.83 9.64 33.06
N THR A 486 -16.68 9.12 32.64
CA THR A 486 -15.75 8.37 33.49
C THR A 486 -14.52 9.20 33.81
N TYR A 487 -14.33 9.55 35.08
CA TYR A 487 -13.28 10.46 35.54
C TYR A 487 -12.17 9.70 36.26
N GLN A 488 -10.93 9.88 35.83
CA GLN A 488 -9.72 9.39 36.49
C GLN A 488 -9.44 10.19 37.77
N LEU A 489 -9.07 9.50 38.84
CA LEU A 489 -8.60 10.12 40.08
C LEU A 489 -7.11 10.50 39.99
N LEU A 490 -6.79 11.72 40.39
CA LEU A 490 -5.41 12.16 40.69
C LEU A 490 -5.35 12.81 42.07
N VAL A 491 -4.21 12.69 42.73
CA VAL A 491 -3.95 13.19 44.08
C VAL A 491 -2.76 14.14 44.06
N LYS A 492 -2.95 15.37 44.52
CA LYS A 492 -1.88 16.37 44.64
C LYS A 492 -1.41 16.48 46.08
N LEU A 493 -0.09 16.40 46.26
CA LEU A 493 0.56 16.44 47.57
C LEU A 493 0.94 17.86 47.96
N ASP A 494 1.09 18.12 49.26
CA ASP A 494 1.60 19.40 49.80
C ASP A 494 3.02 19.72 49.31
N SER A 495 3.78 18.69 48.93
CA SER A 495 5.11 18.80 48.29
C SER A 495 5.07 19.29 46.84
N GLY A 496 3.88 19.39 46.23
CA GLY A 496 3.65 19.87 44.87
C GLY A 496 3.63 18.78 43.78
N GLY A 497 3.84 17.51 44.13
CA GLY A 497 3.69 16.39 43.20
C GLY A 497 2.22 16.03 42.93
N VAL A 498 1.90 15.60 41.71
CA VAL A 498 0.59 15.03 41.34
C VAL A 498 0.77 13.55 41.01
N LEU A 499 0.04 12.70 41.72
CA LEU A 499 -0.04 11.26 41.51
C LEU A 499 -1.29 10.94 40.68
N ALA A 500 -1.12 10.48 39.45
CA ALA A 500 -2.21 9.89 38.68
C ALA A 500 -2.48 8.45 39.16
N THR A 501 -3.75 8.07 39.34
CA THR A 501 -4.11 6.71 39.80
C THR A 501 -4.88 5.95 38.72
N SER A 502 -4.95 4.63 38.85
CA SER A 502 -5.78 3.75 38.01
C SER A 502 -7.24 3.67 38.46
N SER A 503 -7.66 4.51 39.41
CA SER A 503 -9.05 4.54 39.90
C SER A 503 -9.88 5.53 39.10
N TYR A 504 -11.09 5.11 38.74
CA TYR A 504 -12.07 5.92 38.02
C TYR A 504 -13.39 5.98 38.78
N VAL A 505 -14.12 7.08 38.61
CA VAL A 505 -15.52 7.22 39.00
C VAL A 505 -16.37 7.53 37.78
N SER A 506 -17.41 6.72 37.57
CA SER A 506 -18.45 6.94 36.55
C SER A 506 -19.54 7.85 37.11
N VAL A 507 -19.83 8.93 36.40
CA VAL A 507 -20.93 9.83 36.71
C VAL A 507 -22.11 9.47 35.81
N THR A 508 -23.22 9.12 36.45
CA THR A 508 -24.49 8.72 35.84
C THR A 508 -25.52 9.85 35.97
N ALA A 509 -26.51 9.87 35.08
CA ALA A 509 -27.55 10.88 35.12
C ALA A 509 -28.63 10.59 36.18
N LEU A 510 -29.27 11.64 36.69
CA LEU A 510 -30.37 11.57 37.64
C LEU A 510 -31.39 12.67 37.36
N MET A 511 -32.67 12.34 37.53
CA MET A 511 -33.80 13.27 37.45
C MET A 511 -34.50 13.33 38.80
N GLU A 512 -34.79 14.54 39.28
CA GLU A 512 -35.62 14.79 40.46
C GLU A 512 -36.80 15.71 40.14
N LEU A 513 -38.00 15.31 40.55
CA LEU A 513 -39.19 16.16 40.49
C LEU A 513 -39.22 17.04 41.74
N LEU A 514 -39.02 18.35 41.56
CA LEU A 514 -39.00 19.34 42.65
C LEU A 514 -40.40 19.82 43.05
N THR A 515 -41.37 19.74 42.13
CA THR A 515 -42.79 19.96 42.44
C THR A 515 -43.43 18.73 43.08
N GLY A 516 -44.50 18.93 43.85
CA GLY A 516 -45.25 17.82 44.45
C GLY A 516 -45.79 16.85 43.39
N PRO A 517 -46.00 15.56 43.72
CA PRO A 517 -46.38 14.52 42.75
C PRO A 517 -47.81 14.65 42.21
N SER A 518 -48.54 15.72 42.54
CA SER A 518 -49.87 16.03 42.02
C SER A 518 -49.99 17.50 41.64
N VAL A 519 -50.41 17.78 40.40
CA VAL A 519 -50.57 19.12 39.82
C VAL A 519 -51.88 19.21 39.03
N LYS A 520 -52.40 20.43 38.78
CA LYS A 520 -53.52 20.64 37.86
C LYS A 520 -53.02 20.85 36.44
N ILE A 521 -53.88 20.61 35.47
CA ILE A 521 -53.59 20.93 34.08
C ILE A 521 -53.45 22.44 33.89
N GLY A 522 -52.41 22.83 33.14
CA GLY A 522 -52.02 24.23 32.94
C GLY A 522 -51.06 24.78 34.00
N ASP A 523 -50.87 24.10 35.13
CA ASP A 523 -49.81 24.42 36.11
C ASP A 523 -48.41 24.11 35.54
N THR A 524 -47.37 24.55 36.25
CA THR A 524 -45.96 24.24 35.96
C THR A 524 -45.41 23.18 36.90
N ILE A 525 -44.71 22.18 36.35
CA ILE A 525 -43.81 21.32 37.11
C ILE A 525 -42.38 21.88 37.10
N SER A 526 -41.61 21.54 38.12
CA SER A 526 -40.17 21.81 38.17
C SER A 526 -39.41 20.49 38.24
N ILE A 527 -38.51 20.26 37.30
CA ILE A 527 -37.59 19.11 37.30
C ILE A 527 -36.16 19.59 37.39
N ALA A 528 -35.33 18.89 38.15
CA ALA A 528 -33.89 19.04 38.14
C ALA A 528 -33.24 17.82 37.49
N LEU A 529 -32.32 18.08 36.56
CA LEU A 529 -31.50 17.07 35.92
C LEU A 529 -30.06 17.23 36.39
N TYR A 530 -29.38 16.10 36.58
CA TYR A 530 -27.98 16.05 36.97
C TYR A 530 -27.23 14.98 36.20
N GLY A 531 -25.93 15.16 35.96
CA GLY A 531 -25.08 14.13 35.36
C GLY A 531 -25.38 13.80 33.90
N PHE A 532 -25.80 14.81 33.12
CA PHE A 532 -25.88 14.78 31.65
C PHE A 532 -24.55 15.29 31.04
N ALA A 533 -24.33 15.13 29.74
CA ALA A 533 -23.14 15.65 29.07
C ALA A 533 -23.13 17.19 29.02
N SER A 534 -21.93 17.78 29.00
CA SER A 534 -21.74 19.23 29.11
C SER A 534 -22.37 19.98 27.92
N GLY A 535 -23.41 20.77 28.19
CA GLY A 535 -24.13 21.52 27.14
C GLY A 535 -25.11 20.72 26.28
N GLU A 536 -25.33 19.42 26.55
CA GLU A 536 -26.13 18.59 25.65
C GLU A 536 -27.61 18.98 25.60
N THR A 537 -28.28 18.65 24.48
CA THR A 537 -29.73 18.82 24.35
C THR A 537 -30.47 17.67 25.05
N VAL A 538 -31.49 18.00 25.83
CA VAL A 538 -32.37 17.06 26.53
C VAL A 538 -33.84 17.22 26.12
N ASN A 539 -34.50 16.08 25.89
CA ASN A 539 -35.88 15.95 25.46
C ASN A 539 -36.74 15.38 26.59
N VAL A 540 -37.78 16.12 27.01
CA VAL A 540 -38.69 15.71 28.09
C VAL A 540 -40.02 15.27 27.50
N TYR A 541 -40.41 14.04 27.81
CA TYR A 541 -41.64 13.40 27.36
C TYR A 541 -42.60 13.19 28.54
N LEU A 542 -43.89 13.38 28.31
CA LEU A 542 -44.96 13.06 29.27
C LEU A 542 -46.02 12.25 28.53
N ALA A 543 -46.42 11.11 29.11
CA ALA A 543 -47.30 10.13 28.45
C ALA A 543 -46.79 9.72 27.04
N ASN A 544 -45.49 9.45 26.92
CA ASN A 544 -44.78 9.12 25.66
C ASN A 544 -44.81 10.19 24.54
N ARG A 545 -45.20 11.44 24.84
CA ARG A 545 -45.13 12.57 23.90
C ARG A 545 -44.09 13.58 24.37
N LEU A 546 -43.27 14.09 23.45
CA LEU A 546 -42.35 15.20 23.69
C LEU A 546 -43.13 16.47 24.08
N ILE A 547 -42.77 17.09 25.21
CA ILE A 547 -43.42 18.29 25.75
C ILE A 547 -42.46 19.46 25.99
N TYR A 548 -41.14 19.20 26.04
CA TYR A 548 -40.11 20.22 26.25
C TYR A 548 -38.77 19.75 25.70
N THR A 549 -37.98 20.66 25.14
CA THR A 549 -36.61 20.43 24.65
C THR A 549 -35.78 21.65 24.99
N ASP A 550 -34.60 21.45 25.58
CA ASP A 550 -33.69 22.52 26.01
C ASP A 550 -32.28 21.95 26.22
N SER A 551 -31.27 22.78 26.45
CA SER A 551 -29.90 22.34 26.77
C SER A 551 -29.66 22.27 28.28
N VAL A 552 -28.82 21.34 28.74
CA VAL A 552 -28.24 21.42 30.10
C VAL A 552 -27.08 22.42 30.15
N ASP A 553 -26.75 22.90 31.34
CA ASP A 553 -25.63 23.82 31.55
C ASP A 553 -24.27 23.13 31.28
N VAL A 554 -23.21 23.92 31.21
CA VAL A 554 -21.82 23.44 31.00
C VAL A 554 -21.31 22.47 32.06
N ASP A 555 -21.96 22.38 33.23
CA ASP A 555 -21.64 21.41 34.27
C ASP A 555 -22.47 20.11 34.18
N GLY A 556 -23.33 19.97 33.16
CA GLY A 556 -24.14 18.77 32.89
C GLY A 556 -25.45 18.69 33.68
N ASN A 557 -25.98 19.82 34.15
CA ASN A 557 -27.17 19.89 35.00
C ASN A 557 -28.13 20.95 34.49
N ALA A 558 -29.40 20.85 34.90
CA ALA A 558 -30.37 21.90 34.62
C ALA A 558 -31.50 21.89 35.66
N THR A 559 -32.27 22.97 35.72
CA THR A 559 -33.58 22.95 36.38
C THR A 559 -34.60 23.62 35.47
N PHE A 560 -35.51 22.83 34.93
CA PHE A 560 -36.54 23.30 34.00
C PHE A 560 -37.86 23.52 34.72
N VAL A 561 -38.58 24.58 34.34
CA VAL A 561 -39.94 24.87 34.79
C VAL A 561 -40.87 24.71 33.60
N ILE A 562 -41.49 23.52 33.50
CA ILE A 562 -42.24 23.09 32.33
C ILE A 562 -43.73 23.24 32.62
N ARG A 563 -44.45 24.00 31.79
CA ARG A 563 -45.92 24.07 31.87
C ARG A 563 -46.51 22.76 31.34
N ILE A 564 -47.36 22.12 32.12
CA ILE A 564 -48.08 20.91 31.68
C ILE A 564 -48.98 21.30 30.51
N PRO A 565 -48.81 20.69 29.31
CA PRO A 565 -49.69 20.94 28.19
C PRO A 565 -51.13 20.60 28.55
N LEU A 566 -52.08 21.35 28.00
CA LEU A 566 -53.47 21.19 28.39
C LEU A 566 -54.01 19.80 28.02
N ASP A 567 -53.54 19.26 26.91
CA ASP A 567 -53.93 17.99 26.30
C ASP A 567 -53.15 16.77 26.84
N VAL A 568 -52.85 16.72 28.14
CA VAL A 568 -52.28 15.55 28.81
C VAL A 568 -53.35 14.83 29.63
N PRO A 569 -53.51 13.50 29.50
CA PRO A 569 -54.57 12.76 30.19
C PRO A 569 -54.41 12.79 31.71
N GLY A 570 -55.55 12.91 32.41
CA GLY A 570 -55.60 12.91 33.87
C GLY A 570 -55.14 11.59 34.50
N GLY A 571 -54.90 11.59 35.81
CA GLY A 571 -54.43 10.42 36.54
C GLY A 571 -52.90 10.29 36.55
N VAL A 572 -52.38 9.07 36.72
CA VAL A 572 -50.94 8.78 36.84
C VAL A 572 -50.32 8.66 35.45
N GLN A 573 -49.39 9.54 35.11
CA GLN A 573 -48.65 9.55 33.83
C GLN A 573 -47.16 9.33 34.03
N GLU A 574 -46.50 8.71 33.05
CA GLU A 574 -45.04 8.57 33.00
C GLU A 574 -44.40 9.84 32.43
N LEU A 575 -43.40 10.36 33.13
CA LEU A 575 -42.53 11.47 32.74
C LEU A 575 -41.14 10.89 32.43
N ARG A 576 -40.67 11.04 31.19
CA ARG A 576 -39.40 10.51 30.69
C ARG A 576 -38.50 11.66 30.21
N VAL A 577 -37.19 11.51 30.32
CA VAL A 577 -36.18 12.46 29.82
C VAL A 577 -35.12 11.70 29.05
N GLU A 578 -34.71 12.23 27.90
CA GLU A 578 -33.69 11.66 27.01
C GLU A 578 -32.59 12.68 26.70
N GLY A 579 -31.32 12.32 26.88
CA GLY A 579 -30.17 13.09 26.39
C GLY A 579 -29.84 12.72 24.94
N VAL A 580 -29.69 13.73 24.07
CA VAL A 580 -29.48 13.53 22.62
C VAL A 580 -28.06 13.07 22.30
N GLU A 581 -27.06 13.52 23.06
CA GLU A 581 -25.65 13.21 22.82
C GLU A 581 -25.18 12.04 23.69
N SER A 582 -25.60 12.00 24.95
CA SER A 582 -25.27 10.92 25.88
C SER A 582 -26.11 9.64 25.70
N GLY A 583 -27.24 9.73 24.99
CA GLY A 583 -28.20 8.63 24.82
C GLY A 583 -28.92 8.20 26.11
N VAL A 584 -28.79 8.97 27.19
CA VAL A 584 -29.29 8.59 28.52
C VAL A 584 -30.80 8.78 28.64
N ILE A 585 -31.52 7.79 29.19
CA ILE A 585 -32.97 7.80 29.37
C ILE A 585 -33.36 7.63 30.84
N LEU A 586 -34.19 8.54 31.38
CA LEU A 586 -34.64 8.54 32.79
C LEU A 586 -36.17 8.67 32.89
N ASN A 587 -36.83 7.86 33.73
CA ASN A 587 -38.31 7.84 33.86
C ASN A 587 -38.78 8.05 35.32
N THR A 588 -39.94 8.69 35.51
CA THR A 588 -40.67 8.84 36.79
C THR A 588 -42.19 8.97 36.56
N THR A 589 -42.99 9.20 37.60
CA THR A 589 -44.47 9.34 37.48
C THR A 589 -45.03 10.62 38.13
N LEU A 590 -46.13 11.13 37.58
CA LEU A 590 -46.81 12.36 37.98
C LEU A 590 -48.34 12.18 37.98
N VAL A 591 -49.06 12.75 38.96
CA VAL A 591 -50.53 12.73 39.02
C VAL A 591 -51.14 14.05 38.53
N ILE A 592 -52.06 13.97 37.57
CA ILE A 592 -52.65 15.14 36.90
C ILE A 592 -54.14 15.28 37.25
N GLN A 593 -54.55 16.47 37.71
CA GLN A 593 -55.92 16.81 38.13
C GLN A 593 -56.70 17.62 37.07
N PRO A 594 -58.05 17.47 36.98
CA PRO A 594 -58.87 18.16 35.99
C PRO A 594 -59.03 19.68 36.22
N SER A 595 -59.40 20.39 35.14
CA SER A 595 -59.73 21.82 35.14
C SER A 595 -60.62 22.17 33.93
N ALA A 596 -61.43 23.23 34.02
CA ALA A 596 -62.36 23.62 32.95
C ALA A 596 -62.48 25.15 32.78
N PHE A 597 -62.60 25.58 31.52
CA PHE A 597 -62.82 26.98 31.13
C PHE A 597 -63.76 27.08 29.93
N TRP A 598 -64.28 28.28 29.68
CA TRP A 598 -65.20 28.54 28.57
C TRP A 598 -64.86 29.83 27.85
N LEU A 599 -65.28 29.95 26.59
CA LEU A 599 -65.21 31.21 25.86
C LEU A 599 -66.33 31.32 24.83
N VAL A 600 -66.72 32.57 24.55
CA VAL A 600 -67.49 32.91 23.35
C VAL A 600 -66.49 33.00 22.20
N LEU A 601 -66.71 32.21 21.15
CA LEU A 601 -65.86 32.24 19.96
C LEU A 601 -66.29 33.40 19.06
N ASP A 602 -65.66 34.58 19.17
CA ASP A 602 -65.57 35.47 18.02
C ASP A 602 -64.39 35.07 17.15
N TYR A 603 -64.60 35.09 15.84
CA TYR A 603 -63.71 34.53 14.83
C TYR A 603 -63.42 35.60 13.78
N GLU A 604 -62.55 36.54 14.18
CA GLU A 604 -61.94 37.51 13.26
C GLU A 604 -60.64 36.92 12.69
N HIS A 605 -60.57 36.87 11.35
CA HIS A 605 -59.56 36.20 10.49
C HIS A 605 -59.67 34.65 10.43
N GLU A 606 -60.04 33.95 9.35
CA GLU A 606 -60.79 34.14 8.08
C GLU A 606 -61.23 32.71 7.64
N PRO A 607 -62.01 32.50 6.56
CA PRO A 607 -63.37 32.98 6.28
C PRO A 607 -64.45 31.98 6.73
N ARG A 608 -65.37 32.45 7.59
CA ARG A 608 -66.73 31.91 7.89
C ARG A 608 -67.10 30.47 7.47
N ASP A 609 -66.56 29.46 8.14
CA ASP A 609 -67.36 28.29 8.56
C ASP A 609 -68.10 28.59 9.88
N ALA A 610 -68.64 29.81 10.00
CA ALA A 610 -69.24 30.36 11.21
C ALA A 610 -70.76 30.47 11.10
N PRO A 611 -71.53 29.51 11.65
CA PRO A 611 -72.92 29.73 12.01
C PRO A 611 -73.00 30.83 13.06
N ARG A 612 -73.82 31.85 12.80
CA ARG A 612 -74.01 33.00 13.71
C ARG A 612 -75.48 33.23 14.09
N ALA A 613 -76.30 32.21 13.89
CA ALA A 613 -77.53 31.96 14.64
C ALA A 613 -77.95 30.51 14.41
N SER A 614 -78.52 29.90 15.45
CA SER A 614 -79.18 28.60 15.32
C SER A 614 -80.62 28.64 15.83
N ALA A 615 -81.45 27.81 15.20
CA ALA A 615 -82.86 27.63 15.52
C ALA A 615 -83.15 26.14 15.63
N SER A 616 -83.56 25.67 16.82
CA SER A 616 -84.00 24.27 17.01
C SER A 616 -85.52 24.20 17.09
N TYR A 617 -86.15 23.54 16.12
CA TYR A 617 -87.61 23.32 16.12
C TYR A 617 -87.93 21.84 15.92
N ASN A 618 -88.61 21.27 16.91
CA ASN A 618 -89.14 19.91 16.89
C ASN A 618 -88.09 18.82 16.50
N GLY A 619 -86.89 18.92 17.07
CA GLY A 619 -85.78 17.98 16.86
C GLY A 619 -84.94 18.22 15.59
N THR A 620 -85.25 19.23 14.78
CA THR A 620 -84.39 19.68 13.66
C THR A 620 -83.70 20.98 14.05
N GLN A 621 -82.36 21.00 13.98
CA GLN A 621 -81.56 22.21 14.19
C GLN A 621 -81.18 22.81 12.83
N ILE A 622 -81.15 24.13 12.78
CA ILE A 622 -80.85 24.93 11.59
C ILE A 622 -79.77 25.94 11.97
N ILE A 623 -78.83 26.17 11.05
CA ILE A 623 -77.49 26.71 11.28
C ILE A 623 -77.12 27.59 10.08
N VAL A 624 -76.79 28.89 10.26
CA VAL A 624 -76.60 29.84 9.12
C VAL A 624 -75.53 30.95 9.34
N TYR A 625 -74.88 31.42 8.26
CA TYR A 625 -73.53 32.01 8.24
C TYR A 625 -73.46 33.48 7.74
N TYR A 626 -72.89 34.39 8.54
CA TYR A 626 -72.84 35.85 8.35
C TYR A 626 -71.92 36.50 9.43
N PRO A 627 -71.49 37.79 9.33
CA PRO A 627 -70.54 38.40 10.27
C PRO A 627 -71.23 39.20 11.40
N THR A 628 -70.47 39.56 12.45
CA THR A 628 -70.45 40.83 13.26
C THR A 628 -70.40 40.62 14.78
N GLY A 629 -69.48 41.36 15.44
CA GLY A 629 -69.76 42.16 16.66
C GLY A 629 -69.39 41.55 18.03
N GLU A 630 -68.79 42.36 18.90
CA GLU A 630 -68.21 42.04 20.23
C GLU A 630 -69.21 41.60 21.34
N VAL A 631 -70.40 41.06 21.00
CA VAL A 631 -71.42 40.63 21.98
C VAL A 631 -71.89 39.21 21.64
N ALA A 632 -72.25 38.41 22.63
CA ALA A 632 -72.72 37.04 22.42
C ALA A 632 -74.21 36.98 22.00
N TYR A 633 -74.53 36.13 21.01
CA TYR A 633 -75.85 35.99 20.38
C TYR A 633 -76.42 34.57 20.48
N LEU A 634 -77.73 34.44 20.25
CA LEU A 634 -78.40 33.15 20.30
C LEU A 634 -77.91 32.20 19.19
N GLY A 635 -77.32 31.09 19.60
CA GLY A 635 -76.74 30.11 18.70
C GLY A 635 -75.41 30.54 18.10
N ASP A 636 -74.65 31.37 18.81
CA ASP A 636 -73.19 31.35 18.68
C ASP A 636 -72.63 30.06 19.30
N TYR A 637 -71.42 29.68 18.88
CA TYR A 637 -70.70 28.59 19.52
C TYR A 637 -70.06 29.06 20.81
N ILE A 638 -70.51 28.46 21.91
CA ILE A 638 -69.68 28.39 23.11
C ILE A 638 -68.70 27.23 22.92
N GLN A 639 -67.43 27.50 23.20
CA GLN A 639 -66.46 26.43 23.37
C GLN A 639 -66.16 26.31 24.86
N VAL A 640 -66.50 25.14 25.39
CA VAL A 640 -66.21 24.72 26.76
C VAL A 640 -65.11 23.69 26.68
N LEU A 641 -63.98 23.98 27.31
CA LEU A 641 -62.79 23.17 27.30
C LEU A 641 -62.55 22.66 28.72
N GLY A 642 -62.87 21.38 28.91
CA GLY A 642 -62.43 20.61 30.06
C GLY A 642 -61.13 19.87 29.73
N TYR A 643 -60.28 19.68 30.74
CA TYR A 643 -59.06 18.89 30.63
C TYR A 643 -58.86 18.05 31.90
N GLY A 644 -58.19 16.91 31.77
CA GLY A 644 -57.81 16.04 32.89
C GLY A 644 -58.91 15.12 33.38
N PHE A 645 -59.93 14.92 32.54
CA PHE A 645 -60.95 13.90 32.69
C PHE A 645 -60.35 12.52 32.36
N GLY A 646 -60.98 11.44 32.84
CA GLY A 646 -60.55 10.07 32.56
C GLY A 646 -60.65 9.76 31.06
N VAL A 647 -59.72 8.97 30.51
CA VAL A 647 -59.73 8.64 29.07
C VAL A 647 -61.03 7.96 28.68
N ASN A 648 -61.74 8.50 27.69
CA ASN A 648 -63.06 8.03 27.22
C ASN A 648 -64.19 8.13 28.28
N GLU A 649 -64.01 8.91 29.35
CA GLU A 649 -65.06 9.27 30.30
C GLU A 649 -66.17 10.11 29.63
N THR A 650 -67.42 9.94 30.07
CA THR A 650 -68.56 10.75 29.64
C THR A 650 -68.67 12.02 30.49
N VAL A 651 -68.78 13.20 29.86
CA VAL A 651 -68.86 14.49 30.55
C VAL A 651 -70.03 15.33 30.02
N ASN A 652 -70.94 15.76 30.90
CA ASN A 652 -72.12 16.56 30.57
C ASN A 652 -71.85 18.06 30.77
N ILE A 653 -72.43 18.90 29.90
CA ILE A 653 -72.22 20.36 29.90
C ILE A 653 -73.57 21.08 29.94
N TYR A 654 -73.74 21.99 30.92
CA TYR A 654 -74.98 22.71 31.18
C TYR A 654 -74.80 24.23 31.05
N VAL A 655 -75.81 24.91 30.50
CA VAL A 655 -75.89 26.37 30.35
C VAL A 655 -77.27 26.84 30.82
N GLY A 656 -77.33 27.73 31.81
CA GLY A 656 -78.60 28.25 32.32
C GLY A 656 -79.58 27.19 32.85
N GLY A 657 -79.07 26.01 33.25
CA GLY A 657 -79.86 24.84 33.66
C GLY A 657 -80.36 23.95 32.52
N VAL A 658 -80.06 24.28 31.26
CA VAL A 658 -80.33 23.43 30.09
C VAL A 658 -79.07 22.64 29.75
N LEU A 659 -79.21 21.33 29.49
CA LEU A 659 -78.13 20.52 28.94
C LEU A 659 -77.78 21.04 27.54
N ALA A 660 -76.62 21.67 27.39
CA ALA A 660 -76.12 22.14 26.11
C ALA A 660 -75.57 20.98 25.28
N GLY A 661 -74.98 19.98 25.95
CA GLY A 661 -74.64 18.70 25.35
C GLY A 661 -73.81 17.80 26.26
N THR A 662 -73.33 16.71 25.67
CA THR A 662 -72.44 15.73 26.32
C THR A 662 -71.25 15.54 25.40
N ALA A 663 -70.05 15.55 25.97
CA ALA A 663 -68.81 15.22 25.26
C ALA A 663 -68.15 14.00 25.90
N ARG A 664 -67.21 13.39 25.20
CA ARG A 664 -66.31 12.38 25.75
C ARG A 664 -64.93 13.00 25.90
N ALA A 665 -64.25 12.66 26.98
CA ALA A 665 -62.83 12.91 27.10
C ALA A 665 -62.09 12.07 26.05
N ASP A 666 -61.19 12.69 25.30
CA ASP A 666 -60.37 12.01 24.31
C ASP A 666 -59.24 11.19 24.97
N TYR A 667 -58.31 10.66 24.16
CA TYR A 667 -57.12 9.95 24.66
C TYR A 667 -56.18 10.85 25.47
N SER A 668 -56.38 12.17 25.39
CA SER A 668 -55.64 13.22 26.07
C SER A 668 -56.36 13.67 27.36
N GLY A 669 -57.46 13.02 27.76
CA GLY A 669 -58.31 13.46 28.88
C GLY A 669 -58.96 14.83 28.65
N ARG A 670 -58.93 15.34 27.41
CA ARG A 670 -59.49 16.63 27.02
C ARG A 670 -60.92 16.44 26.58
N VAL A 671 -61.78 17.33 27.07
CA VAL A 671 -63.19 17.42 26.76
C VAL A 671 -63.39 18.72 25.99
N VAL A 672 -63.48 18.63 24.67
CA VAL A 672 -63.91 19.76 23.83
C VAL A 672 -65.41 19.66 23.61
N PHE A 673 -66.19 20.45 24.32
CA PHE A 673 -67.56 20.72 23.94
C PHE A 673 -67.61 22.03 23.17
N THR A 674 -67.69 21.94 21.85
CA THR A 674 -68.04 23.08 20.99
C THR A 674 -69.49 22.90 20.60
N GLY A 675 -70.36 23.74 21.16
CA GLY A 675 -71.80 23.59 21.01
C GLY A 675 -72.49 24.94 20.91
N LEU A 676 -73.66 24.92 20.27
CA LEU A 676 -74.47 26.11 20.09
C LEU A 676 -75.09 26.49 21.42
N ALA A 677 -75.01 27.77 21.80
CA ALA A 677 -75.74 28.30 22.94
C ALA A 677 -77.24 27.95 22.78
N PRO A 678 -77.85 27.21 23.74
CA PRO A 678 -79.18 26.63 23.54
C PRO A 678 -80.25 27.71 23.37
N SER A 679 -81.30 27.43 22.60
CA SER A 679 -82.36 28.40 22.28
C SER A 679 -83.17 28.83 23.51
N VAL A 680 -82.72 29.91 24.16
CA VAL A 680 -83.39 30.63 25.25
C VAL A 680 -83.79 32.04 24.81
N PRO A 681 -84.76 32.70 25.48
CA PRO A 681 -84.98 34.14 25.32
C PRO A 681 -83.74 34.93 25.77
N GLY A 682 -83.49 36.10 25.19
CA GLY A 682 -82.29 36.91 25.51
C GLY A 682 -82.17 37.27 27.00
N GLY A 683 -80.96 37.10 27.56
CA GLY A 683 -80.63 37.20 28.99
C GLY A 683 -79.20 36.68 29.31
N SER A 684 -78.84 36.56 30.60
CA SER A 684 -77.47 36.22 31.09
C SER A 684 -77.38 34.91 31.92
N TYR A 685 -76.30 34.11 31.80
CA TYR A 685 -76.19 32.73 32.36
C TYR A 685 -74.75 32.22 32.69
N SER A 686 -74.60 31.15 33.50
CA SER A 686 -73.30 30.46 33.81
C SER A 686 -73.21 29.01 33.28
N ILE A 687 -72.01 28.38 33.35
CA ILE A 687 -71.66 27.08 32.72
C ILE A 687 -71.04 26.07 33.71
N VAL A 688 -71.47 24.80 33.66
CA VAL A 688 -70.99 23.71 34.55
C VAL A 688 -70.71 22.42 33.76
N LEU A 689 -69.64 21.69 34.12
CA LEU A 689 -69.29 20.36 33.61
C LEU A 689 -69.43 19.27 34.70
N GLU A 690 -69.84 18.07 34.31
CA GLU A 690 -70.01 16.93 35.23
C GLU A 690 -69.53 15.62 34.57
N GLY A 691 -68.43 15.06 35.10
CA GLY A 691 -67.84 13.78 34.67
C GLY A 691 -68.34 12.57 35.47
N GLU A 692 -68.44 11.43 34.79
CA GLU A 692 -68.92 10.13 35.30
C GLU A 692 -68.02 9.49 36.38
N GLU A 693 -66.70 9.70 36.30
CA GLU A 693 -65.68 9.16 37.23
C GLU A 693 -64.93 10.26 37.99
N THR A 694 -64.72 11.43 37.38
CA THR A 694 -63.95 12.55 37.94
C THR A 694 -64.79 13.61 38.67
N GLY A 695 -66.11 13.62 38.47
CA GLY A 695 -67.06 14.47 39.21
C GLY A 695 -67.29 15.86 38.61
N THR A 696 -67.84 16.78 39.42
CA THR A 696 -68.31 18.10 38.96
C THR A 696 -67.19 19.15 38.95
N VAL A 697 -67.08 19.90 37.86
CA VAL A 697 -66.17 21.04 37.70
C VAL A 697 -66.94 22.24 37.17
N GLU A 698 -67.00 23.32 37.93
CA GLU A 698 -67.58 24.61 37.49
C GLU A 698 -66.56 25.35 36.61
N ALA A 699 -67.01 25.97 35.52
CA ALA A 699 -66.12 26.68 34.60
C ALA A 699 -65.80 28.07 35.14
N VAL A 700 -64.54 28.31 35.51
CA VAL A 700 -64.19 29.41 36.43
C VAL A 700 -63.92 30.75 35.73
N TRP A 701 -63.56 30.73 34.44
CA TRP A 701 -63.12 31.93 33.70
C TRP A 701 -63.45 31.90 32.20
N LEU A 702 -63.66 33.09 31.63
CA LEU A 702 -63.29 33.42 30.25
C LEU A 702 -61.76 33.56 30.15
N LEU A 703 -61.16 33.40 28.96
CA LEU A 703 -59.69 33.52 28.80
C LEU A 703 -59.10 34.91 29.12
N ASP A 704 -59.95 35.91 29.37
CA ASP A 704 -59.61 37.21 29.98
C ASP A 704 -60.33 37.31 31.34
N GLU A 705 -59.60 37.70 32.39
CA GLU A 705 -59.92 37.48 33.82
C GLU A 705 -61.10 38.33 34.37
N THR A 706 -61.96 38.89 33.51
CA THR A 706 -62.90 39.98 33.86
C THR A 706 -64.38 39.65 33.73
N VAL A 707 -64.78 38.51 33.14
CA VAL A 707 -66.19 38.16 32.87
C VAL A 707 -66.53 36.75 33.38
N THR A 708 -67.68 36.62 34.05
CA THR A 708 -68.12 35.38 34.72
C THR A 708 -69.47 34.81 34.21
N GLU A 709 -70.17 35.50 33.31
CA GLU A 709 -71.49 35.10 32.78
C GLU A 709 -71.63 35.40 31.27
N LEU A 710 -72.56 34.71 30.57
CA LEU A 710 -72.81 34.72 29.12
C LEU A 710 -74.15 35.42 28.76
N GLU A 711 -74.15 36.39 27.84
CA GLU A 711 -75.32 37.19 27.38
C GLU A 711 -75.85 36.77 25.97
N ILE A 712 -77.10 37.13 25.57
CA ILE A 712 -77.79 36.61 24.36
C ILE A 712 -78.77 37.64 23.70
N GLU A 713 -78.65 37.90 22.37
CA GLU A 713 -79.68 38.59 21.52
C GLU A 713 -80.21 37.77 20.29
N GLY A 714 -81.08 38.35 19.43
CA GLY A 714 -81.86 37.65 18.37
C GLY A 714 -81.68 38.13 16.91
N ARG A 715 -81.94 37.25 15.92
CA ARG A 715 -81.40 37.36 14.53
C ARG A 715 -82.23 36.65 13.43
N ILE A 716 -82.00 37.00 12.14
CA ILE A 716 -82.67 36.46 10.92
C ILE A 716 -81.63 36.17 9.82
N ILE A 717 -81.82 35.08 9.08
CA ILE A 717 -80.76 34.39 8.30
C ILE A 717 -81.28 33.59 7.08
N ALA A 718 -80.42 33.23 6.12
CA ALA A 718 -80.75 32.41 4.95
C ALA A 718 -79.65 31.44 4.48
N THR A 719 -80.03 30.24 4.01
CA THR A 719 -79.11 29.26 3.36
C THR A 719 -79.61 28.84 1.98
N ALA A 720 -78.73 28.28 1.14
CA ALA A 720 -79.17 27.54 -0.04
C ALA A 720 -79.81 26.18 0.35
N LEU A 721 -80.77 25.68 -0.45
CA LEU A 721 -81.50 24.46 -0.10
C LEU A 721 -80.59 23.23 -0.10
N GLY A 722 -80.35 22.66 1.09
CA GLY A 722 -79.47 21.51 1.28
C GLY A 722 -77.98 21.87 1.38
N LYS A 723 -77.67 23.17 1.54
CA LYS A 723 -76.34 23.68 1.90
C LYS A 723 -76.47 24.64 3.09
N ASP A 724 -75.37 24.81 3.79
CA ASP A 724 -75.30 25.65 4.98
C ASP A 724 -74.86 27.08 4.64
N GLU A 725 -74.07 27.26 3.59
CA GLU A 725 -73.76 28.56 3.00
C GLU A 725 -74.84 29.07 2.03
N LEU A 726 -74.78 30.36 1.72
CA LEU A 726 -75.59 31.00 0.66
C LEU A 726 -74.88 30.95 -0.72
N VAL A 727 -74.17 29.84 -0.99
CA VAL A 727 -73.46 29.57 -2.25
C VAL A 727 -74.26 28.62 -3.14
N LEU A 728 -74.69 29.11 -4.31
CA LEU A 728 -75.42 28.32 -5.30
C LEU A 728 -74.50 27.86 -6.44
N GLU A 729 -74.59 26.57 -6.81
CA GLU A 729 -74.03 26.07 -8.07
C GLU A 729 -75.09 26.27 -9.17
N GLY A 730 -75.18 27.50 -9.68
CA GLY A 730 -76.20 27.92 -10.63
C GLY A 730 -77.50 28.40 -9.96
N SER A 731 -78.65 27.97 -10.46
CA SER A 731 -79.97 28.40 -9.97
C SER A 731 -80.49 27.49 -8.86
N GLY A 732 -81.13 28.05 -7.83
CA GLY A 732 -81.62 27.25 -6.70
C GLY A 732 -82.68 27.92 -5.83
N ILE A 733 -82.96 27.30 -4.69
CA ILE A 733 -83.88 27.81 -3.66
C ILE A 733 -83.05 28.20 -2.45
N ILE A 734 -83.41 29.31 -1.81
CA ILE A 734 -82.87 29.69 -0.49
C ILE A 734 -83.97 29.55 0.57
N ARG A 735 -83.60 29.10 1.76
CA ARG A 735 -84.49 28.93 2.92
C ARG A 735 -84.15 29.98 3.97
N ILE A 736 -85.17 30.58 4.57
CA ILE A 736 -85.06 31.68 5.54
C ILE A 736 -85.38 31.15 6.94
N TYR A 737 -84.70 31.68 7.94
CA TYR A 737 -84.90 31.31 9.35
C TYR A 737 -84.68 32.50 10.28
N GLY A 738 -84.99 32.35 11.56
CA GLY A 738 -84.73 33.36 12.58
C GLY A 738 -84.98 32.82 13.99
N SER A 739 -84.21 33.30 14.95
CA SER A 739 -84.23 32.85 16.35
C SER A 739 -83.88 33.99 17.31
N GLY A 740 -84.23 33.84 18.61
CA GLY A 740 -84.04 34.88 19.62
C GLY A 740 -84.92 36.12 19.43
N LEU A 741 -85.82 36.10 18.44
CA LEU A 741 -86.72 37.20 18.13
C LEU A 741 -87.78 37.31 19.24
N LYS A 742 -88.20 38.54 19.55
CA LYS A 742 -89.28 38.77 20.52
C LYS A 742 -90.60 38.14 19.96
N PRO A 743 -91.34 37.34 20.75
CA PRO A 743 -92.60 36.77 20.29
C PRO A 743 -93.59 37.85 19.84
N GLY A 744 -94.05 37.78 18.59
CA GLY A 744 -95.01 38.73 17.99
C GLY A 744 -94.52 39.57 16.79
N THR A 745 -93.27 39.42 16.35
CA THR A 745 -92.67 40.12 15.18
C THR A 745 -93.35 39.77 13.84
N VAL A 746 -93.45 40.73 12.90
CA VAL A 746 -94.19 40.62 11.61
C VAL A 746 -93.36 41.06 10.39
N PHE A 747 -93.47 40.37 9.24
CA PHE A 747 -92.68 40.63 8.01
C PHE A 747 -93.45 41.40 6.93
N LYS A 748 -92.75 42.21 6.11
CA LYS A 748 -93.35 43.21 5.20
C LYS A 748 -92.97 43.07 3.72
N ALA A 749 -91.70 42.89 3.34
CA ALA A 749 -91.25 42.95 1.93
C ALA A 749 -89.93 42.20 1.64
N VAL A 750 -89.63 41.97 0.35
CA VAL A 750 -88.37 41.39 -0.18
C VAL A 750 -87.86 42.20 -1.38
N LEU A 751 -86.55 42.45 -1.46
CA LEU A 751 -85.86 43.08 -2.61
C LEU A 751 -84.60 42.29 -3.02
N VAL A 752 -84.12 42.45 -4.26
CA VAL A 752 -82.84 41.88 -4.75
C VAL A 752 -82.01 42.98 -5.44
N ASN A 753 -80.77 43.20 -4.98
CA ASN A 753 -79.90 44.31 -5.39
C ASN A 753 -80.65 45.68 -5.39
N GLY A 754 -81.53 45.90 -4.41
CA GLY A 754 -82.37 47.09 -4.31
C GLY A 754 -83.55 47.19 -5.30
N THR A 755 -83.79 46.17 -6.13
CA THR A 755 -84.89 46.12 -7.11
C THR A 755 -86.00 45.15 -6.68
N ASP A 756 -87.21 45.37 -7.20
CA ASP A 756 -88.44 44.61 -6.91
C ASP A 756 -88.54 43.29 -7.70
N ALA A 757 -87.41 42.72 -8.12
CA ALA A 757 -87.31 41.55 -9.00
C ALA A 757 -88.04 40.28 -8.50
N LEU A 758 -88.45 40.24 -7.22
CA LEU A 758 -89.20 39.15 -6.58
C LEU A 758 -90.58 39.60 -6.03
N MET A 759 -91.19 40.67 -6.54
CA MET A 759 -92.45 41.27 -6.02
C MET A 759 -93.58 40.25 -5.72
N PHE A 760 -93.69 39.18 -6.52
CA PHE A 760 -94.69 38.11 -6.34
C PHE A 760 -94.63 37.44 -4.94
N TYR A 761 -93.46 37.38 -4.30
CA TYR A 761 -93.28 36.72 -3.00
C TYR A 761 -93.72 37.59 -1.80
N ALA A 762 -93.95 38.90 -1.98
CA ALA A 762 -94.29 39.81 -0.87
C ALA A 762 -95.62 39.48 -0.18
N PHE A 763 -96.63 39.00 -0.93
CA PHE A 763 -97.92 38.59 -0.35
C PHE A 763 -97.78 37.32 0.51
N TYR A 764 -96.97 36.36 0.08
CA TYR A 764 -96.78 35.08 0.75
C TYR A 764 -96.14 35.23 2.15
N ILE A 765 -95.15 36.13 2.29
CA ILE A 765 -94.48 36.34 3.57
C ILE A 765 -95.38 37.05 4.60
N GLN A 766 -96.15 38.06 4.17
CA GLN A 766 -97.00 38.88 5.06
C GLN A 766 -98.13 38.09 5.73
N THR A 767 -98.71 37.12 5.01
CA THR A 767 -99.79 36.28 5.55
C THR A 767 -99.31 34.95 6.13
N GLY A 768 -98.02 34.62 5.96
CA GLY A 768 -97.49 33.29 6.23
C GLY A 768 -96.62 33.16 7.47
N TRP A 769 -95.76 34.15 7.76
CA TRP A 769 -94.65 34.00 8.71
C TRP A 769 -94.91 34.68 10.07
N TYR A 770 -94.50 34.06 11.18
CA TYR A 770 -94.69 34.55 12.56
C TYR A 770 -93.61 34.02 13.53
N VAL A 771 -93.53 34.56 14.75
CA VAL A 771 -92.54 34.16 15.79
C VAL A 771 -93.19 33.47 16.99
N ASN A 772 -92.60 32.37 17.49
CA ASN A 772 -93.12 31.55 18.59
C ASN A 772 -92.56 31.91 20.00
N SER A 773 -93.00 31.21 21.05
CA SER A 773 -92.62 31.44 22.46
C SER A 773 -91.13 31.23 22.78
N ASN A 774 -90.43 30.47 21.94
CA ASN A 774 -88.99 30.18 22.09
C ASN A 774 -88.17 31.14 21.20
N GLY A 775 -88.81 32.20 20.68
CA GLY A 775 -88.21 33.23 19.85
C GLY A 775 -87.93 32.84 18.40
N LEU A 776 -88.54 31.77 17.88
CA LEU A 776 -88.24 31.22 16.55
C LEU A 776 -89.23 31.67 15.48
N LEU A 777 -88.70 32.05 14.31
CA LEU A 777 -89.46 32.33 13.09
C LEU A 777 -89.97 31.04 12.44
N VAL A 778 -91.27 31.00 12.15
CA VAL A 778 -91.99 29.85 11.56
C VAL A 778 -92.97 30.33 10.49
N SER A 779 -93.42 29.42 9.62
CA SER A 779 -94.41 29.73 8.56
C SER A 779 -95.60 28.77 8.63
N SER A 780 -96.79 29.31 8.38
CA SER A 780 -98.05 28.57 8.31
C SER A 780 -98.17 27.67 7.07
N TYR A 781 -97.27 27.85 6.10
CA TYR A 781 -97.28 27.17 4.79
C TYR A 781 -96.06 26.26 4.57
N GLY A 782 -95.34 25.90 5.64
CA GLY A 782 -94.13 25.06 5.59
C GLY A 782 -92.89 25.80 6.09
N TYR A 783 -91.78 25.73 5.35
CA TYR A 783 -90.55 26.44 5.69
C TYR A 783 -90.54 27.84 5.03
N PRO A 784 -90.17 28.91 5.76
CA PRO A 784 -89.86 30.21 5.16
C PRO A 784 -88.78 30.03 4.06
N SER A 785 -89.03 30.47 2.83
CA SER A 785 -88.14 30.23 1.68
C SER A 785 -88.45 31.13 0.46
N LEU A 786 -87.46 31.27 -0.44
CA LEU A 786 -87.47 32.09 -1.66
C LEU A 786 -86.71 31.37 -2.80
N THR A 787 -87.01 31.67 -4.07
CA THR A 787 -86.33 31.05 -5.24
C THR A 787 -85.39 32.04 -5.94
N ILE A 788 -84.17 31.61 -6.29
CA ILE A 788 -83.10 32.43 -6.88
C ILE A 788 -82.67 31.85 -8.26
N PRO A 789 -83.06 32.47 -9.39
CA PRO A 789 -82.97 31.86 -10.73
C PRO A 789 -81.74 32.29 -11.56
N PHE A 790 -80.60 32.58 -10.95
CA PHE A 790 -79.41 33.10 -11.66
C PHE A 790 -78.44 31.98 -12.10
N SER A 791 -77.60 32.25 -13.11
CA SER A 791 -76.71 31.25 -13.73
C SER A 791 -75.31 31.77 -14.09
N GLN A 792 -74.89 32.90 -13.52
CA GLN A 792 -73.57 33.49 -13.73
C GLN A 792 -72.84 33.60 -12.38
N PRO A 793 -71.53 33.31 -12.32
CA PRO A 793 -70.76 33.41 -11.08
C PRO A 793 -70.62 34.89 -10.67
N ALA A 794 -71.35 35.29 -9.63
CA ALA A 794 -71.41 36.65 -9.09
C ALA A 794 -72.00 36.65 -7.67
N LEU A 795 -71.91 37.80 -6.99
CA LEU A 795 -72.52 38.07 -5.68
C LEU A 795 -73.80 38.90 -5.85
N TYR A 796 -74.91 38.46 -5.25
CA TYR A 796 -76.24 39.11 -5.28
C TYR A 796 -76.74 39.37 -3.85
N MET A 797 -77.29 40.54 -3.56
CA MET A 797 -77.84 40.88 -2.23
C MET A 797 -79.36 40.74 -2.19
N VAL A 798 -79.92 40.03 -1.20
CA VAL A 798 -81.36 39.91 -0.96
C VAL A 798 -81.72 40.58 0.37
N THR A 799 -82.75 41.43 0.41
CA THR A 799 -83.12 42.21 1.61
C THR A 799 -84.55 41.90 2.06
N LEU A 800 -84.75 41.68 3.37
CA LEU A 800 -86.05 41.43 4.03
C LEU A 800 -86.39 42.55 5.02
N TYR A 801 -87.65 42.98 5.09
CA TYR A 801 -88.13 44.01 6.05
C TYR A 801 -89.15 43.44 7.05
N TYR A 802 -89.06 43.84 8.33
CA TYR A 802 -89.92 43.35 9.43
C TYR A 802 -90.11 44.39 10.56
N GLU A 803 -91.05 44.14 11.48
CA GLU A 803 -91.46 45.04 12.57
C GLU A 803 -91.60 44.26 13.90
N ASP A 804 -91.06 44.78 15.00
CA ASP A 804 -91.11 44.16 16.33
C ASP A 804 -92.43 44.46 17.11
N PRO A 805 -92.75 43.75 18.20
CA PRO A 805 -93.97 44.01 18.99
C PRO A 805 -94.04 45.38 19.66
N GLY A 806 -92.93 46.13 19.70
CA GLY A 806 -92.86 47.51 20.18
C GLY A 806 -93.11 48.56 19.09
N GLY A 807 -93.25 48.15 17.83
CA GLY A 807 -93.44 49.02 16.67
C GLY A 807 -92.14 49.53 16.03
N ASN A 808 -90.99 48.89 16.31
CA ASN A 808 -89.73 49.22 15.66
C ASN A 808 -89.59 48.46 14.34
N GLU A 809 -89.41 49.17 13.22
CA GLU A 809 -89.10 48.58 11.91
C GLU A 809 -87.60 48.31 11.75
N SER A 810 -87.27 47.14 11.21
CA SER A 810 -85.91 46.63 10.98
C SER A 810 -85.80 45.89 9.64
N SER A 811 -84.58 45.64 9.17
CA SER A 811 -84.30 44.88 7.95
C SER A 811 -83.11 43.93 8.09
N ALA A 812 -83.11 42.85 7.32
CA ALA A 812 -82.02 41.88 7.22
C ALA A 812 -81.52 41.79 5.77
N GLU A 813 -80.20 41.79 5.57
CA GLU A 813 -79.52 41.68 4.27
C GLU A 813 -78.77 40.35 4.14
N LEU A 814 -78.85 39.72 2.97
CA LEU A 814 -78.50 38.32 2.73
C LEU A 814 -77.72 38.18 1.40
N PRO A 815 -76.37 38.11 1.43
CA PRO A 815 -75.53 38.04 0.22
C PRO A 815 -75.35 36.60 -0.32
N VAL A 816 -75.85 36.34 -1.52
CA VAL A 816 -75.82 35.06 -2.27
C VAL A 816 -74.66 35.03 -3.26
N LEU A 817 -73.81 34.01 -3.23
CA LEU A 817 -72.66 33.84 -4.15
C LEU A 817 -72.86 32.62 -5.09
N VAL A 818 -72.18 32.60 -6.24
CA VAL A 818 -72.30 31.54 -7.27
C VAL A 818 -70.90 31.16 -7.81
N ILE A 819 -70.46 29.88 -7.76
CA ILE A 819 -69.04 29.44 -7.97
C ILE A 819 -68.89 28.09 -8.74
N ILE A 820 -67.68 27.76 -9.23
CA ILE A 820 -67.24 26.51 -9.92
C ILE A 820 -65.74 26.20 -9.53
N PRO A 821 -65.29 24.97 -9.15
CA PRO A 821 -64.24 24.86 -8.09
C PRO A 821 -62.82 24.27 -8.41
N LEU A 822 -62.43 23.93 -9.65
CA LEU A 822 -61.53 22.79 -9.92
C LEU A 822 -59.99 22.87 -9.62
N GLU A 823 -59.34 24.04 -9.57
CA GLU A 823 -57.95 24.19 -10.07
C GLU A 823 -56.78 24.13 -9.04
N ILE A 824 -57.05 24.06 -7.72
CA ILE A 824 -56.04 24.33 -6.68
C ILE A 824 -55.14 23.12 -6.31
N THR A 825 -55.71 21.91 -6.24
CA THR A 825 -55.05 20.73 -5.64
C THR A 825 -53.74 20.33 -6.33
N GLN A 826 -53.66 20.44 -7.67
CA GLN A 826 -52.54 19.93 -8.47
C GLN A 826 -51.19 20.59 -8.19
N ARG A 827 -51.15 21.76 -7.55
CA ARG A 827 -49.92 22.54 -7.33
C ARG A 827 -49.16 22.18 -6.05
N LEU A 828 -49.80 21.47 -5.12
CA LEU A 828 -49.20 21.11 -3.84
C LEU A 828 -48.28 19.88 -4.01
N ASP A 829 -48.82 18.82 -4.64
CA ASP A 829 -48.13 17.55 -4.92
C ASP A 829 -46.78 17.73 -5.65
N GLU A 830 -46.65 18.75 -6.52
CA GLU A 830 -45.42 19.00 -7.29
C GLU A 830 -44.27 19.55 -6.41
N ILE A 831 -44.57 20.20 -5.28
CA ILE A 831 -43.56 20.82 -4.41
C ILE A 831 -42.93 19.76 -3.49
N GLU A 832 -43.75 18.88 -2.90
CA GLU A 832 -43.30 17.82 -2.00
C GLU A 832 -42.33 16.86 -2.71
N ALA A 833 -42.64 16.49 -3.96
CA ALA A 833 -41.78 15.64 -4.78
C ALA A 833 -40.39 16.25 -5.05
N ARG A 834 -40.27 17.59 -5.11
CA ARG A 834 -38.98 18.27 -5.35
C ARG A 834 -38.10 18.33 -4.10
N LEU A 835 -38.70 18.42 -2.91
CA LEU A 835 -37.95 18.44 -1.64
C LEU A 835 -37.25 17.10 -1.39
N SER A 836 -37.98 16.00 -1.50
CA SER A 836 -37.44 14.64 -1.32
C SER A 836 -36.26 14.33 -2.26
N MET A 837 -36.29 14.83 -3.50
CA MET A 837 -35.20 14.64 -4.46
C MET A 837 -33.92 15.42 -4.09
N LEU A 838 -34.04 16.56 -3.40
CA LEU A 838 -32.88 17.35 -2.93
C LEU A 838 -32.21 16.71 -1.71
N GLU A 839 -32.99 16.15 -0.79
CA GLU A 839 -32.47 15.43 0.38
C GLU A 839 -31.65 14.21 -0.05
N GLN A 840 -32.12 13.45 -1.04
CA GLN A 840 -31.37 12.32 -1.62
C GLN A 840 -30.06 12.76 -2.31
N GLN A 841 -30.04 13.93 -2.95
CA GLN A 841 -28.83 14.48 -3.57
C GLN A 841 -27.78 14.90 -2.54
N LEU A 842 -28.20 15.42 -1.38
CA LEU A 842 -27.28 15.85 -0.32
C LEU A 842 -26.53 14.65 0.29
N ALA A 843 -27.24 13.57 0.65
CA ALA A 843 -26.64 12.36 1.20
C ALA A 843 -25.60 11.72 0.26
N GLY A 844 -25.83 11.78 -1.06
CA GLY A 844 -24.85 11.31 -2.05
C GLY A 844 -23.56 12.14 -2.06
N VAL A 845 -23.65 13.45 -1.86
CA VAL A 845 -22.46 14.33 -1.76
C VAL A 845 -21.68 14.07 -0.47
N GLU A 846 -22.37 13.78 0.63
CA GLU A 846 -21.73 13.45 1.91
C GLU A 846 -20.91 12.15 1.80
N SER A 847 -21.45 11.10 1.17
CA SER A 847 -20.71 9.85 0.87
C SER A 847 -19.45 10.10 0.04
N MET A 848 -19.54 10.91 -1.02
CA MET A 848 -18.38 11.24 -1.87
C MET A 848 -17.28 12.00 -1.12
N ILE A 849 -17.63 12.82 -0.12
CA ILE A 849 -16.66 13.55 0.70
C ILE A 849 -15.92 12.59 1.65
N GLU A 850 -16.60 11.58 2.17
CA GLU A 850 -16.00 10.56 3.02
C GLU A 850 -15.02 9.67 2.23
N GLU A 851 -15.42 9.18 1.05
CA GLU A 851 -14.57 8.43 0.12
C GLU A 851 -13.29 9.21 -0.25
N LEU A 852 -13.42 10.48 -0.67
CA LEU A 852 -12.28 11.34 -0.99
C LEU A 852 -11.37 11.61 0.22
N SER A 853 -11.90 11.60 1.43
CA SER A 853 -11.12 11.81 2.65
C SER A 853 -10.27 10.57 2.99
N GLN A 854 -10.79 9.37 2.71
CA GLN A 854 -10.03 8.12 2.83
C GLN A 854 -8.92 8.01 1.77
N GLU A 855 -9.21 8.37 0.51
CA GLU A 855 -8.21 8.41 -0.57
C GLU A 855 -7.05 9.37 -0.24
N ILE A 856 -7.35 10.54 0.31
CA ILE A 856 -6.33 11.51 0.75
C ILE A 856 -5.44 10.95 1.87
N ALA A 857 -5.98 10.14 2.80
CA ALA A 857 -5.18 9.51 3.86
C ALA A 857 -4.20 8.47 3.28
N LEU A 858 -4.68 7.58 2.41
CA LEU A 858 -3.84 6.59 1.73
C LEU A 858 -2.71 7.23 0.93
N LEU A 859 -3.00 8.32 0.20
CA LEU A 859 -1.99 9.08 -0.55
C LEU A 859 -0.93 9.73 0.37
N GLN A 860 -1.29 10.15 1.58
CA GLN A 860 -0.34 10.71 2.55
C GLN A 860 0.63 9.64 3.08
N ASP A 861 0.13 8.43 3.36
CA ASP A 861 0.96 7.31 3.80
C ASP A 861 1.90 6.81 2.69
N MET A 862 1.42 6.71 1.45
CA MET A 862 2.26 6.41 0.27
C MET A 862 3.39 7.44 0.08
N ILE A 863 3.11 8.73 0.28
CA ILE A 863 4.14 9.79 0.20
C ILE A 863 5.17 9.65 1.34
N SER A 864 4.72 9.24 2.53
CA SER A 864 5.59 8.99 3.69
C SER A 864 6.57 7.84 3.40
N ASP A 865 6.05 6.70 2.92
CA ASP A 865 6.89 5.53 2.61
C ASP A 865 7.87 5.81 1.47
N LEU A 866 7.41 6.41 0.36
CA LEU A 866 8.29 6.79 -0.76
C LEU A 866 9.40 7.76 -0.33
N THR A 867 9.12 8.65 0.63
CA THR A 867 10.13 9.51 1.25
C THR A 867 11.13 8.69 2.08
N GLY A 868 10.69 7.66 2.79
CA GLY A 868 11.54 6.68 3.48
C GLY A 868 12.47 5.93 2.52
N GLN A 869 11.92 5.34 1.46
CA GLN A 869 12.67 4.62 0.43
C GLN A 869 13.74 5.51 -0.23
N LEU A 870 13.39 6.75 -0.59
CA LEU A 870 14.33 7.71 -1.20
C LEU A 870 15.52 8.03 -0.28
N ASN A 871 15.28 8.17 1.03
CA ASN A 871 16.34 8.40 2.01
C ASN A 871 17.29 7.19 2.12
N LEU A 872 16.76 5.97 2.07
CA LEU A 872 17.56 4.74 2.09
C LEU A 872 18.44 4.61 0.84
N VAL A 873 17.88 4.82 -0.36
CA VAL A 873 18.63 4.81 -1.63
C VAL A 873 19.75 5.85 -1.61
N ASN A 874 19.49 7.06 -1.13
CA ASN A 874 20.48 8.13 -1.06
C ASN A 874 21.62 7.79 -0.05
N ALA A 875 21.31 7.15 1.07
CA ALA A 875 22.29 6.67 2.03
C ALA A 875 23.20 5.57 1.44
N THR A 876 22.60 4.58 0.77
CA THR A 876 23.32 3.49 0.09
C THR A 876 24.26 4.02 -0.99
N LEU A 877 23.76 4.87 -1.90
CA LEU A 877 24.55 5.46 -2.99
C LEU A 877 25.72 6.30 -2.46
N SER A 878 25.52 7.06 -1.38
CA SER A 878 26.59 7.80 -0.70
C SER A 878 27.68 6.88 -0.15
N GLY A 879 27.30 5.73 0.42
CA GLY A 879 28.22 4.68 0.87
C GLY A 879 29.04 4.08 -0.28
N GLU A 880 28.40 3.70 -1.38
CA GLU A 880 29.07 3.14 -2.56
C GLU A 880 30.03 4.14 -3.23
N ILE A 881 29.62 5.41 -3.36
CA ILE A 881 30.48 6.48 -3.88
C ILE A 881 31.73 6.65 -2.99
N SER A 882 31.60 6.53 -1.67
CA SER A 882 32.74 6.58 -0.74
C SER A 882 33.71 5.41 -0.96
N LEU A 883 33.18 4.18 -1.09
CA LEU A 883 33.97 2.98 -1.36
C LEU A 883 34.68 3.04 -2.72
N LEU A 884 33.99 3.51 -3.77
CA LEU A 884 34.57 3.69 -5.10
C LEU A 884 35.70 4.73 -5.09
N ARG A 885 35.54 5.85 -4.38
CA ARG A 885 36.61 6.85 -4.19
C ARG A 885 37.83 6.25 -3.49
N GLN A 886 37.64 5.40 -2.48
CA GLN A 886 38.75 4.70 -1.83
C GLN A 886 39.49 3.78 -2.81
N ARG A 887 38.76 2.94 -3.56
CA ARG A 887 39.36 2.02 -4.55
C ARG A 887 40.10 2.75 -5.67
N ILE A 888 39.62 3.93 -6.09
CA ILE A 888 40.33 4.78 -7.05
C ILE A 888 41.67 5.25 -6.49
N MET A 889 41.71 5.78 -5.26
CA MET A 889 42.97 6.21 -4.63
C MET A 889 43.98 5.06 -4.47
N GLU A 890 43.51 3.87 -4.12
CA GLU A 890 44.35 2.66 -4.02
C GLU A 890 44.93 2.25 -5.38
N LEU A 891 44.13 2.32 -6.46
CA LEU A 891 44.57 2.04 -7.83
C LEU A 891 45.55 3.10 -8.36
N GLU A 892 45.31 4.38 -8.11
CA GLU A 892 46.23 5.47 -8.46
C GLU A 892 47.61 5.28 -7.80
N GLN A 893 47.61 4.91 -6.51
CA GLN A 893 48.84 4.64 -5.76
C GLN A 893 49.58 3.39 -6.27
N LEU A 894 48.87 2.36 -6.70
CA LEU A 894 49.43 1.16 -7.33
C LEU A 894 50.04 1.48 -8.69
N ILE A 895 49.34 2.25 -9.53
CA ILE A 895 49.81 2.69 -10.85
C ILE A 895 51.11 3.51 -10.70
N ALA A 896 51.14 4.46 -9.77
CA ALA A 896 52.35 5.27 -9.51
C ALA A 896 53.57 4.39 -9.11
N ASN A 897 53.36 3.39 -8.26
CA ASN A 897 54.40 2.45 -7.85
C ASN A 897 54.89 1.58 -9.03
N LEU A 898 53.96 1.02 -9.82
CA LEU A 898 54.31 0.24 -11.01
C LEU A 898 55.05 1.07 -12.06
N SER A 899 54.65 2.33 -12.28
CA SER A 899 55.37 3.26 -13.17
C SER A 899 56.80 3.51 -12.68
N GLN A 900 57.01 3.71 -11.38
CA GLN A 900 58.35 3.87 -10.80
C GLN A 900 59.20 2.60 -10.96
N GLN A 901 58.62 1.42 -10.75
CA GLN A 901 59.33 0.14 -10.95
C GLN A 901 59.73 -0.06 -12.41
N LEU A 902 58.83 0.25 -13.36
CA LEU A 902 59.11 0.16 -14.79
C LEU A 902 60.27 1.06 -15.20
N GLU A 903 60.32 2.30 -14.70
CA GLU A 903 61.40 3.25 -15.01
C GLU A 903 62.76 2.79 -14.45
N MET A 904 62.79 2.22 -13.24
CA MET A 904 64.01 1.62 -12.68
C MET A 904 64.50 0.43 -13.53
N VAL A 905 63.59 -0.44 -13.97
CA VAL A 905 63.93 -1.58 -14.84
C VAL A 905 64.45 -1.10 -16.19
N ASN A 906 63.80 -0.11 -16.79
CA ASN A 906 64.18 0.48 -18.08
C ASN A 906 65.58 1.12 -18.02
N THR A 907 65.88 1.85 -16.94
CA THR A 907 67.20 2.44 -16.69
C THR A 907 68.27 1.35 -16.54
N SER A 908 68.02 0.35 -15.67
CA SER A 908 68.94 -0.77 -15.43
C SER A 908 69.23 -1.59 -16.69
N LEU A 909 68.22 -1.81 -17.54
CA LEU A 909 68.39 -2.50 -18.81
C LEU A 909 69.22 -1.65 -19.80
N THR A 910 68.99 -0.33 -19.84
CA THR A 910 69.75 0.60 -20.68
C THR A 910 71.24 0.62 -20.30
N ASP A 911 71.53 0.75 -19.00
CA ASP A 911 72.91 0.70 -18.48
C ASP A 911 73.59 -0.64 -18.79
N SER A 912 72.86 -1.76 -18.65
CA SER A 912 73.36 -3.10 -18.95
C SER A 912 73.67 -3.30 -20.44
N ILE A 913 72.86 -2.71 -21.34
CA ILE A 913 73.10 -2.74 -22.79
C ILE A 913 74.37 -1.95 -23.13
N GLU A 914 74.59 -0.79 -22.51
CA GLU A 914 75.76 0.04 -22.80
C GLU A 914 77.07 -0.54 -22.24
N ASP A 915 77.05 -1.21 -21.07
CA ASP A 915 78.19 -2.02 -20.58
C ASP A 915 78.53 -3.15 -21.57
N LEU A 916 77.52 -3.93 -21.99
CA LEU A 916 77.71 -5.02 -22.94
C LEU A 916 78.24 -4.53 -24.28
N ARG A 917 77.73 -3.40 -24.77
CA ARG A 917 78.23 -2.74 -25.98
C ARG A 917 79.70 -2.34 -25.84
N THR A 918 80.05 -1.63 -24.77
CA THR A 918 81.42 -1.21 -24.48
C THR A 918 82.37 -2.40 -24.40
N ARG A 919 81.94 -3.50 -23.76
CA ARG A 919 82.73 -4.74 -23.66
C ARG A 919 82.88 -5.45 -25.01
N LEU A 920 81.87 -5.42 -25.88
CA LEU A 920 81.93 -5.96 -27.23
C LEU A 920 82.90 -5.16 -28.12
N GLU A 921 82.84 -3.82 -28.08
CA GLU A 921 83.75 -2.93 -28.83
C GLU A 921 85.21 -3.11 -28.39
N ASN A 922 85.47 -3.24 -27.08
CA ASN A 922 86.78 -3.59 -26.54
C ASN A 922 87.25 -4.97 -27.01
N ALA A 923 86.40 -6.01 -26.95
CA ALA A 923 86.75 -7.36 -27.38
C ALA A 923 87.07 -7.42 -28.89
N LEU A 924 86.31 -6.70 -29.73
CA LEU A 924 86.59 -6.57 -31.16
C LEU A 924 87.96 -5.92 -31.42
N THR A 925 88.30 -4.88 -30.65
CA THR A 925 89.61 -4.21 -30.73
C THR A 925 90.74 -5.18 -30.37
N THR A 926 90.61 -5.94 -29.28
CA THR A 926 91.59 -6.98 -28.90
C THR A 926 91.73 -8.07 -29.96
N ILE A 927 90.63 -8.48 -30.62
CA ILE A 927 90.68 -9.45 -31.73
C ILE A 927 91.47 -8.90 -32.93
N GLN A 928 91.32 -7.62 -33.27
CA GLN A 928 92.08 -6.97 -34.34
C GLN A 928 93.58 -6.90 -34.01
N GLU A 929 93.94 -6.51 -32.78
CA GLU A 929 95.34 -6.52 -32.32
C GLU A 929 95.97 -7.92 -32.36
N LEU A 930 95.25 -8.94 -31.89
CA LEU A 930 95.70 -10.32 -31.94
C LEU A 930 95.87 -10.81 -33.38
N SER A 931 94.98 -10.42 -34.30
CA SER A 931 95.11 -10.75 -35.72
C SER A 931 96.34 -10.10 -36.36
N SER A 932 96.68 -8.85 -36.02
CA SER A 932 97.91 -8.20 -36.50
C SER A 932 99.14 -8.95 -36.00
N ARG A 933 99.17 -9.31 -34.72
CA ARG A 933 100.28 -10.05 -34.10
C ARG A 933 100.45 -11.46 -34.68
N ILE A 934 99.37 -12.11 -35.10
CA ILE A 934 99.45 -13.40 -35.82
C ILE A 934 100.14 -13.21 -37.16
N ASN A 935 99.74 -12.21 -37.96
CA ASN A 935 100.37 -11.92 -39.25
C ASN A 935 101.88 -11.60 -39.10
N GLU A 936 102.26 -10.78 -38.12
CA GLU A 936 103.67 -10.47 -37.80
C GLU A 936 104.49 -11.71 -37.43
N LEU A 937 103.87 -12.67 -36.73
CA LEU A 937 104.50 -13.95 -36.38
C LEU A 937 104.64 -14.88 -37.59
N GLU A 938 103.66 -14.89 -38.51
CA GLU A 938 103.73 -15.65 -39.76
C GLU A 938 104.81 -15.11 -40.72
N GLU A 939 104.94 -13.78 -40.83
CA GLU A 939 106.05 -13.14 -41.56
C GLU A 939 107.40 -13.49 -40.92
N SER A 940 107.50 -13.39 -39.59
CA SER A 940 108.72 -13.74 -38.84
C SER A 940 109.13 -15.20 -39.03
N LEU A 941 108.15 -16.12 -39.01
CA LEU A 941 108.36 -17.55 -39.26
C LEU A 941 108.84 -17.81 -40.70
N THR A 942 108.29 -17.10 -41.68
CA THR A 942 108.70 -17.18 -43.09
C THR A 942 110.13 -16.67 -43.29
N GLY A 943 110.50 -15.58 -42.62
CA GLY A 943 111.87 -15.06 -42.59
C GLY A 943 112.85 -16.04 -41.95
N LEU A 944 112.48 -16.65 -40.83
CA LEU A 944 113.30 -17.66 -40.15
C LEU A 944 113.47 -18.93 -41.01
N SER A 945 112.42 -19.40 -41.67
CA SER A 945 112.50 -20.54 -42.60
C SER A 945 113.46 -20.25 -43.76
N SER A 946 113.41 -19.04 -44.31
CA SER A 946 114.34 -18.59 -45.36
C SER A 946 115.80 -18.56 -44.88
N LEU A 947 116.03 -18.08 -43.65
CA LEU A 947 117.36 -18.10 -43.03
C LEU A 947 117.89 -19.52 -42.82
N VAL A 948 117.05 -20.46 -42.36
CA VAL A 948 117.41 -21.88 -42.19
C VAL A 948 117.79 -22.51 -43.53
N ASN A 949 117.05 -22.23 -44.60
CA ASN A 949 117.38 -22.73 -45.94
C ASN A 949 118.75 -22.21 -46.44
N ASN A 950 119.03 -20.92 -46.23
CA ASN A 950 120.33 -20.32 -46.57
C ASN A 950 121.47 -20.98 -45.78
N ILE A 951 121.33 -21.14 -44.45
CA ILE A 951 122.32 -21.81 -43.60
C ILE A 951 122.55 -23.26 -44.05
N SER A 952 121.50 -23.97 -44.49
CA SER A 952 121.64 -25.32 -45.06
C SER A 952 122.48 -25.32 -46.34
N SER A 953 122.25 -24.36 -47.23
CA SER A 953 123.04 -24.20 -48.46
C SER A 953 124.50 -23.82 -48.18
N ASP A 954 124.75 -22.96 -47.19
CA ASP A 954 126.11 -22.60 -46.76
C ASP A 954 126.85 -23.81 -46.17
N LEU A 955 126.15 -24.66 -45.41
CA LEU A 955 126.70 -25.91 -44.86
C LEU A 955 127.02 -26.94 -45.94
N GLU A 956 126.18 -27.06 -46.97
CA GLU A 956 126.45 -27.91 -48.13
C GLU A 956 127.70 -27.44 -48.88
N SER A 957 127.80 -26.15 -49.20
CA SER A 957 128.98 -25.55 -49.83
C SER A 957 130.26 -25.74 -49.01
N LEU A 958 130.18 -25.55 -47.68
CA LEU A 958 131.32 -25.78 -46.79
C LEU A 958 131.72 -27.27 -46.74
N GLY A 959 130.75 -28.18 -46.89
CA GLY A 959 131.01 -29.61 -47.03
C GLY A 959 131.79 -29.96 -48.30
N GLU A 960 131.47 -29.31 -49.43
CA GLU A 960 132.21 -29.45 -50.69
C GLU A 960 133.65 -28.89 -50.56
N ASP A 961 133.82 -27.71 -49.98
CA ASP A 961 135.14 -27.10 -49.74
C ASP A 961 136.05 -27.98 -48.87
N VAL A 962 135.50 -28.61 -47.82
CA VAL A 962 136.22 -29.58 -46.99
C VAL A 962 136.59 -30.84 -47.78
N GLY A 963 135.75 -31.26 -48.75
CA GLY A 963 136.03 -32.34 -49.68
C GLY A 963 137.21 -32.05 -50.63
N ASP A 964 137.26 -30.86 -51.22
CA ASP A 964 138.40 -30.39 -52.03
C ASP A 964 139.69 -30.31 -51.19
N LEU A 965 139.61 -29.71 -50.01
CA LEU A 965 140.74 -29.60 -49.08
C LEU A 965 141.32 -30.97 -48.72
N ASN A 966 140.49 -31.96 -48.37
CA ASN A 966 140.95 -33.33 -48.11
C ASN A 966 141.59 -33.98 -49.35
N SER A 967 141.02 -33.76 -50.54
CA SER A 967 141.57 -34.28 -51.80
C SER A 967 142.96 -33.69 -52.10
N ARG A 968 143.13 -32.38 -51.86
CA ARG A 968 144.41 -31.67 -52.02
C ARG A 968 145.44 -32.05 -50.97
N VAL A 969 145.03 -32.31 -49.73
CA VAL A 969 145.91 -32.88 -48.69
C VAL A 969 146.43 -34.24 -49.14
N SER A 970 145.57 -35.11 -49.68
CA SER A 970 145.97 -36.43 -50.18
C SER A 970 146.95 -36.36 -51.38
N ASP A 971 146.74 -35.43 -52.33
CA ASP A 971 147.74 -35.16 -53.40
C ASP A 971 149.09 -34.70 -52.82
N LEU A 972 149.07 -33.78 -51.85
CA LEU A 972 150.28 -33.28 -51.19
C LEU A 972 151.02 -34.41 -50.45
N GLU A 973 150.32 -35.30 -49.75
CA GLU A 973 150.91 -36.49 -49.13
C GLU A 973 151.57 -37.42 -50.16
N GLY A 974 150.90 -37.68 -51.29
CA GLY A 974 151.45 -38.47 -52.40
C GLY A 974 152.70 -37.82 -53.01
N ARG A 975 152.71 -36.50 -53.16
CA ARG A 975 153.85 -35.72 -53.66
C ARG A 975 155.01 -35.69 -52.67
N VAL A 976 154.74 -35.58 -51.37
CA VAL A 976 155.76 -35.68 -50.30
C VAL A 976 156.40 -37.07 -50.29
N SER A 977 155.60 -38.14 -50.43
CA SER A 977 156.10 -39.51 -50.55
C SER A 977 157.02 -39.68 -51.78
N THR A 978 156.60 -39.14 -52.94
CA THR A 978 157.40 -39.15 -54.18
C THR A 978 158.71 -38.36 -54.04
N LEU A 979 158.67 -37.20 -53.38
CA LEU A 979 159.86 -36.39 -53.06
C LEU A 979 160.81 -37.15 -52.13
N HIS A 980 160.27 -37.84 -51.11
CA HIS A 980 161.06 -38.64 -50.19
C HIS A 980 161.77 -39.82 -50.91
N SER A 981 161.06 -40.54 -51.79
CA SER A 981 161.69 -41.56 -52.65
C SER A 981 162.79 -40.97 -53.55
N SER A 982 162.55 -39.79 -54.13
CA SER A 982 163.52 -39.10 -54.98
C SER A 982 164.76 -38.65 -54.20
N LEU A 983 164.59 -38.18 -52.96
CA LEU A 983 165.68 -37.81 -52.06
C LEU A 983 166.53 -39.02 -51.68
N ASN A 984 165.90 -40.16 -51.38
CA ASN A 984 166.61 -41.40 -51.06
C ASN A 984 167.43 -41.91 -52.27
N GLN A 985 166.90 -41.79 -53.50
CA GLN A 985 167.66 -42.08 -54.73
C GLN A 985 168.80 -41.09 -54.97
N LEU A 986 168.62 -39.81 -54.62
CA LEU A 986 169.69 -38.82 -54.75
C LEU A 986 170.80 -39.07 -53.72
N SER A 987 170.45 -39.49 -52.51
CA SER A 987 171.40 -39.89 -51.47
C SER A 987 172.24 -41.09 -51.92
N SER A 988 171.60 -42.16 -52.42
CA SER A 988 172.36 -43.33 -52.89
C SER A 988 173.28 -43.01 -54.06
N ARG A 989 172.88 -42.12 -54.97
CA ARG A 989 173.75 -41.61 -56.05
C ARG A 989 174.91 -40.76 -55.52
N LEU A 990 174.72 -40.02 -54.43
CA LEU A 990 175.78 -39.22 -53.80
C LEU A 990 176.82 -40.13 -53.14
N ASP A 991 176.37 -41.18 -52.45
CA ASP A 991 177.24 -42.21 -51.86
C ASP A 991 178.07 -42.93 -52.94
N ASP A 992 177.43 -43.29 -54.07
CA ASP A 992 178.10 -43.87 -55.25
C ASP A 992 179.21 -42.96 -55.79
N VAL A 993 178.92 -41.67 -56.00
CA VAL A 993 179.90 -40.68 -56.49
C VAL A 993 181.03 -40.45 -55.48
N SER A 994 180.72 -40.43 -54.19
CA SER A 994 181.72 -40.33 -53.11
C SER A 994 182.70 -41.51 -53.15
N SER A 995 182.19 -42.73 -53.35
CA SER A 995 183.03 -43.93 -53.49
C SER A 995 183.99 -43.83 -54.69
N GLN A 996 183.51 -43.37 -55.86
CA GLN A 996 184.32 -43.21 -57.08
C GLN A 996 185.45 -42.17 -56.89
N ALA A 997 185.17 -41.06 -56.22
CA ALA A 997 186.17 -40.03 -55.93
C ALA A 997 187.32 -40.56 -55.06
N SER A 998 187.02 -41.38 -54.05
CA SER A 998 188.03 -42.01 -53.18
C SER A 998 188.97 -42.95 -53.93
N MET A 999 188.44 -43.67 -54.94
CA MET A 999 189.18 -44.60 -55.78
C MET A 999 190.11 -43.86 -56.78
N SER A 1000 189.69 -42.70 -57.28
CA SER A 1000 190.52 -41.86 -58.16
C SER A 1000 191.72 -41.25 -57.41
N TYR A 1001 191.52 -40.81 -56.16
CA TYR A 1001 192.56 -40.18 -55.35
C TYR A 1001 193.74 -41.13 -55.05
N SER A 1002 193.45 -42.40 -54.78
CA SER A 1002 194.44 -43.44 -54.48
C SER A 1002 195.28 -43.82 -55.71
N ILE A 1003 194.70 -43.82 -56.92
CA ILE A 1003 195.44 -44.03 -58.18
C ILE A 1003 196.44 -42.88 -58.44
N GLY A 1004 196.04 -41.63 -58.18
CA GLY A 1004 196.89 -40.45 -58.39
C GLY A 1004 198.18 -40.47 -57.56
N ILE A 1005 198.11 -40.94 -56.31
CA ILE A 1005 199.28 -41.06 -55.41
C ILE A 1005 200.31 -42.07 -55.96
N ILE A 1006 199.84 -43.22 -56.46
CA ILE A 1006 200.71 -44.29 -56.99
C ILE A 1006 201.51 -43.80 -58.20
N ALA A 1007 200.85 -43.07 -59.12
CA ALA A 1007 201.49 -42.53 -60.32
C ALA A 1007 202.62 -41.54 -60.00
N LEU A 1008 202.43 -40.71 -58.96
CA LEU A 1008 203.39 -39.68 -58.56
C LEU A 1008 204.68 -40.27 -57.97
N VAL A 1009 204.57 -41.36 -57.19
CA VAL A 1009 205.74 -42.06 -56.63
C VAL A 1009 206.64 -42.64 -57.72
N ILE A 1010 206.05 -43.24 -58.77
CA ILE A 1010 206.81 -43.84 -59.88
C ILE A 1010 207.62 -42.77 -60.65
N GLY A 1011 207.04 -41.59 -60.87
CA GLY A 1011 207.70 -40.49 -61.57
C GLY A 1011 208.96 -39.97 -60.86
N LEU A 1012 208.92 -39.88 -59.52
CA LEU A 1012 210.05 -39.40 -58.72
C LEU A 1012 211.25 -40.35 -58.74
N VAL A 1013 211.01 -41.67 -58.76
CA VAL A 1013 212.08 -42.68 -58.83
C VAL A 1013 212.82 -42.61 -60.17
N GLY A 1014 212.09 -42.37 -61.28
CA GLY A 1014 212.70 -42.22 -62.61
C GLY A 1014 213.62 -41.00 -62.73
N ALA A 1015 213.23 -39.87 -62.15
CA ALA A 1015 214.01 -38.63 -62.20
C ALA A 1015 215.37 -38.74 -61.47
N ALA A 1016 215.41 -39.44 -60.32
CA ALA A 1016 216.63 -39.62 -59.53
C ALA A 1016 217.72 -40.41 -60.29
N LEU A 1017 217.33 -41.42 -61.07
CA LEU A 1017 218.26 -42.24 -61.86
C LEU A 1017 218.85 -41.47 -63.05
N GLY A 1018 218.10 -40.54 -63.65
CA GLY A 1018 218.58 -39.71 -64.76
C GLY A 1018 219.72 -38.77 -64.37
N LEU A 1019 219.69 -38.23 -63.13
CA LEU A 1019 220.71 -37.28 -62.66
C LEU A 1019 222.10 -37.90 -62.51
N LEU A 1020 222.16 -39.20 -62.18
CA LEU A 1020 223.40 -39.97 -62.02
C LEU A 1020 224.20 -40.16 -63.33
N ALA A 1021 223.56 -39.99 -64.49
CA ALA A 1021 224.17 -40.23 -65.80
C ALA A 1021 224.80 -38.99 -66.46
N TYR A 1022 224.40 -37.77 -66.05
CA TYR A 1022 224.60 -36.57 -66.88
C TYR A 1022 225.98 -35.89 -66.74
N MET A 1023 226.77 -36.16 -65.70
CA MET A 1023 228.00 -35.37 -65.41
C MET A 1023 229.33 -36.08 -65.71
N ARG A 1024 229.69 -36.23 -67.00
CA ARG A 1024 231.10 -36.35 -67.46
C ARG A 1024 231.30 -36.13 -68.98
N PRO A 1025 232.10 -35.14 -69.39
CA PRO A 1025 233.16 -35.42 -70.38
C PRO A 1025 234.49 -34.58 -70.32
N ARG A 1026 235.63 -35.30 -70.49
CA ARG A 1026 236.91 -35.01 -71.21
C ARG A 1026 237.75 -33.70 -71.08
N ARG A 1027 239.01 -33.87 -70.60
CA ARG A 1027 240.39 -33.46 -71.10
C ARG A 1027 240.67 -32.01 -71.63
N PRO A 1028 241.90 -31.45 -71.52
CA PRO A 1028 243.21 -32.12 -71.59
C PRO A 1028 244.26 -31.76 -70.50
N GLY A 1029 245.35 -32.52 -70.49
CA GLY A 1029 246.39 -32.57 -69.44
C GLY A 1029 246.70 -34.02 -69.10
#